data_AF-A0A498MLB2-F1
#
_entry.id   AF-A0A498MLB2-F1
#
_cell.length_a   1.000
_cell.length_b   1.000
_cell.length_c   1.000
_cell.angle_alpha   90.00
_cell.angle_beta   90.00
_cell.angle_gamma   90.00
#
_symmetry.space_group_name_H-M   'P 1'
#
loop_
_entity.id
_entity.type
_entity.pdbx_description
1 polymer ?
#
loop_
_entity_poly.entity_id
_entity_poly.type
_entity_poly.pdbx_seq_one_letter_code
_entity_poly.pdbx_strand_id
1 'polypeptide(L)'
;MISEVNCDNPKLDTQEFVELYYEGTNPTSLDGYTLVFYNGKGDFAYRVIDLTGHYTDQRGFFVVGSSELTPRPAISFPPNSVQNGPDAIALYGPNWVPVPEGGNVSGVGLLDAVVYTSRKSVDGADGLASVLTPGSVPYVEDEAALEGDESIQRCWQSENLWTFYTGPPTPAWVNHCPPPTPAGIWINEVDLSGSDWRGHVELSVGQANGSFSLVFYDVTTDLISTTLEFNAKGPEIFTVSVNAASLSVPQSAALALYKGPASAFPKDGPLSHEQPIDAFVYSDSTHKPSDNLTETLVPGRKPFILADSFLTAGLHVSRCGVAEWTRDPGLFVERPRSPGKPNDCIWFQSCPLNMMSGRIQPPIHSDVDFLLNEINTDSPGGAEDEEFIELWHPSGFRMSLDFIWLVMINGQTGMVYYELELNGYYTDNDGYFLIGSSKFGPDIRIPPNTIQNGPDAIVLYRSKSPPSKEGQNIPKSGLLDAVVYRTRGSDKKLSELTEALTPGQLPLLEDISALPEDETLSRCGTKRVNLNAFRVTSPTPRKQNNCPPKPTIPPPPDSLVINEWGEISRVNHSQGTLFLELSGPPSTPLNGLVVVFFGEDNMELSVPLTGSTGSDGFYLVTNDSRADQGLPEFTKDVGAVMLCFEASGSVWVLYHDVHQTGHFSGSYPRRRHACRTAARVPLSPALWICACSQTATIGRADQDAGRLYAQGPVLAVSGEQRDQITETIEKDNKLLCSGEQERQVHGAGSSVALQVGLVLAALLLFALGAALFVYLYKKRRPADYLSMQLSEQAETPLDL
;
A
#
# COMPACT_ATOMS: atom_id res chain seq x y z
N MET A 1 22.37 -15.45 16.56
CA MET A 1 21.26 -14.50 16.81
C MET A 1 20.60 -14.82 18.13
N ILE A 2 19.88 -13.87 18.72
CA ILE A 2 18.98 -14.09 19.84
C ILE A 2 17.75 -14.83 19.29
N SER A 3 17.54 -16.05 19.76
CA SER A 3 16.45 -16.93 19.35
C SER A 3 15.18 -16.67 20.15
N GLU A 4 15.33 -16.58 21.48
CA GLU A 4 14.19 -16.53 22.39
C GLU A 4 14.58 -15.80 23.68
N VAL A 5 13.64 -15.02 24.22
CA VAL A 5 13.77 -14.36 25.53
C VAL A 5 12.50 -14.55 26.32
N ASN A 6 12.63 -14.98 27.57
CA ASN A 6 11.56 -15.03 28.56
C ASN A 6 12.07 -14.29 29.81
N CYS A 7 11.35 -13.23 30.19
CA CYS A 7 11.79 -12.27 31.22
C CYS A 7 10.74 -11.98 32.30
N ASP A 8 9.44 -12.29 32.10
CA ASP A 8 8.39 -12.21 33.13
C ASP A 8 7.76 -13.61 33.25
N ASN A 9 8.07 -14.35 34.32
CA ASN A 9 7.44 -15.65 34.55
C ASN A 9 6.22 -15.53 35.45
N PRO A 10 5.26 -16.47 35.32
CA PRO A 10 4.16 -16.64 36.25
C PRO A 10 4.61 -16.69 37.71
N LYS A 11 4.15 -15.71 38.49
CA LYS A 11 4.38 -15.57 39.94
C LYS A 11 5.80 -15.18 40.34
N LEU A 12 6.77 -16.08 40.17
CA LEU A 12 8.16 -15.89 40.58
C LEU A 12 9.05 -16.18 39.37
N ASP A 13 10.01 -15.29 39.13
CA ASP A 13 10.93 -15.34 38.00
C ASP A 13 12.00 -16.42 38.21
N THR A 14 11.59 -17.68 38.17
CA THR A 14 12.45 -18.86 38.34
C THR A 14 12.79 -19.55 37.02
N GLN A 15 12.21 -19.12 35.90
CA GLN A 15 12.40 -19.74 34.58
C GLN A 15 12.89 -18.75 33.52
N GLU A 16 13.38 -17.57 33.91
CA GLU A 16 13.89 -16.57 32.96
C GLU A 16 15.07 -17.11 32.15
N PHE A 17 15.13 -16.77 30.86
CA PHE A 17 16.26 -17.13 30.00
C PHE A 17 16.40 -16.26 28.76
N VAL A 18 17.60 -16.36 28.20
CA VAL A 18 17.97 -15.89 26.87
C VAL A 18 18.57 -17.06 26.11
N GLU A 19 18.07 -17.28 24.91
CA GLU A 19 18.59 -18.30 24.02
C GLU A 19 19.25 -17.66 22.79
N LEU A 20 20.41 -18.20 22.41
CA LEU A 20 21.08 -17.91 21.15
C LEU A 20 20.95 -19.09 20.19
N TYR A 21 20.88 -18.78 18.90
CA TYR A 21 20.89 -19.76 17.83
C TYR A 21 21.91 -19.42 16.74
N TYR A 22 22.53 -20.48 16.19
CA TYR A 22 23.42 -20.44 15.03
C TYR A 22 23.05 -21.53 14.01
N GLU A 23 22.94 -21.13 12.74
CA GLU A 23 22.49 -21.98 11.62
C GLU A 23 23.63 -22.82 11.00
N GLY A 24 24.38 -23.53 11.85
CA GLY A 24 25.50 -24.37 11.42
C GLY A 24 25.34 -25.82 11.84
N THR A 25 25.91 -26.73 11.05
CA THR A 25 25.83 -28.18 11.29
C THR A 25 26.78 -28.70 12.37
N ASN A 26 27.36 -27.84 13.20
CA ASN A 26 28.25 -28.22 14.30
C ASN A 26 28.17 -27.22 15.46
N PRO A 27 28.50 -27.66 16.70
CA PRO A 27 28.79 -26.76 17.81
C PRO A 27 29.73 -25.64 17.38
N THR A 28 29.30 -24.41 17.58
CA THR A 28 30.03 -23.22 17.14
C THR A 28 30.56 -22.48 18.36
N SER A 29 31.85 -22.15 18.32
CA SER A 29 32.50 -21.40 19.40
C SER A 29 31.87 -20.02 19.53
N LEU A 30 31.60 -19.63 20.77
CA LEU A 30 31.13 -18.30 21.15
C LEU A 30 32.28 -17.45 21.70
N ASP A 31 33.53 -17.83 21.44
CA ASP A 31 34.71 -17.07 21.87
C ASP A 31 34.67 -15.62 21.37
N GLY A 32 34.88 -14.70 22.31
CA GLY A 32 34.85 -13.25 22.09
C GLY A 32 33.45 -12.64 22.04
N TYR A 33 32.37 -13.43 21.94
CA TYR A 33 31.01 -12.88 22.00
C TYR A 33 30.66 -12.49 23.44
N THR A 34 29.81 -11.48 23.58
CA THR A 34 29.33 -11.03 24.89
C THR A 34 27.83 -10.79 24.84
N LEU A 35 27.12 -11.29 25.84
CA LEU A 35 25.70 -11.04 26.05
C LEU A 35 25.53 -9.97 27.13
N VAL A 36 24.86 -8.86 26.79
CA VAL A 36 24.71 -7.70 27.68
C VAL A 36 23.23 -7.45 27.94
N PHE A 37 22.89 -7.23 29.21
CA PHE A 37 21.55 -6.91 29.66
C PHE A 37 21.52 -5.46 30.13
N TYR A 38 20.59 -4.69 29.60
CA TYR A 38 20.45 -3.25 29.82
C TYR A 38 19.19 -2.92 30.60
N ASN A 39 19.31 -2.00 31.54
CA ASN A 39 18.19 -1.48 32.31
C ASN A 39 17.62 -0.24 31.59
N GLY A 40 16.33 -0.24 31.23
CA GLY A 40 15.75 0.86 30.43
C GLY A 40 15.39 2.11 31.22
N LYS A 41 15.46 2.09 32.56
CA LYS A 41 15.31 3.29 33.38
C LYS A 41 16.55 4.20 33.33
N GLY A 42 17.71 3.65 33.02
CA GLY A 42 18.98 4.39 32.96
C GLY A 42 19.78 4.19 31.68
N ASP A 43 19.37 3.28 30.80
CA ASP A 43 20.12 2.88 29.61
C ASP A 43 21.55 2.39 29.92
N PHE A 44 21.72 1.70 31.06
CA PHE A 44 23.01 1.15 31.50
C PHE A 44 23.00 -0.37 31.55
N ALA A 45 24.13 -0.99 31.22
CA ALA A 45 24.31 -2.43 31.34
C ALA A 45 24.27 -2.82 32.82
N TYR A 46 23.32 -3.65 33.23
CA TYR A 46 23.27 -4.17 34.61
C TYR A 46 23.90 -5.56 34.74
N ARG A 47 24.14 -6.24 33.61
CA ARG A 47 24.80 -7.55 33.57
C ARG A 47 25.50 -7.76 32.25
N VAL A 48 26.69 -8.35 32.32
CA VAL A 48 27.51 -8.68 31.14
C VAL A 48 28.02 -10.11 31.27
N ILE A 49 27.79 -10.93 30.25
CA ILE A 49 28.19 -12.34 30.23
C ILE A 49 29.15 -12.56 29.07
N ASP A 50 30.41 -12.84 29.41
CA ASP A 50 31.42 -13.30 28.45
C ASP A 50 31.14 -14.76 28.07
N LEU A 51 31.03 -15.03 26.77
CA LEU A 51 30.72 -16.35 26.23
C LEU A 51 32.00 -17.14 25.86
N THR A 52 33.18 -16.62 26.21
CA THR A 52 34.45 -17.30 25.98
C THR A 52 34.51 -18.67 26.64
N GLY A 53 34.94 -19.67 25.87
CA GLY A 53 34.98 -21.08 26.27
C GLY A 53 33.67 -21.83 26.09
N HIS A 54 32.59 -21.16 25.69
CA HIS A 54 31.29 -21.77 25.42
C HIS A 54 31.06 -22.07 23.95
N TYR A 55 30.18 -23.04 23.70
CA TYR A 55 29.80 -23.51 22.38
C TYR A 55 28.29 -23.67 22.32
N THR A 56 27.70 -23.43 21.15
CA THR A 56 26.34 -23.90 20.87
C THR A 56 26.29 -25.43 20.92
N ASP A 57 25.10 -25.99 21.14
CA ASP A 57 24.89 -27.44 21.08
C ASP A 57 24.93 -27.96 19.63
N GLN A 58 24.75 -29.27 19.46
CA GLN A 58 24.77 -29.91 18.13
C GLN A 58 23.65 -29.44 17.19
N ARG A 59 22.60 -28.83 17.75
CA ARG A 59 21.45 -28.30 17.02
C ARG A 59 21.57 -26.79 16.77
N GLY A 60 22.60 -26.13 17.33
CA GLY A 60 22.86 -24.71 17.16
C GLY A 60 22.40 -23.83 18.33
N PHE A 61 21.83 -24.39 19.40
CA PHE A 61 21.26 -23.63 20.52
C PHE A 61 22.26 -23.38 21.65
N PHE A 62 22.14 -22.25 22.32
CA PHE A 62 22.87 -21.93 23.55
C PHE A 62 21.99 -21.15 24.51
N VAL A 63 21.73 -21.72 25.69
CA VAL A 63 20.80 -21.14 26.68
C VAL A 63 21.54 -20.60 27.89
N VAL A 64 21.25 -19.35 28.24
CA VAL A 64 21.66 -18.68 29.47
C VAL A 64 20.39 -18.38 30.27
N GLY A 65 20.29 -18.81 31.53
CA GLY A 65 19.01 -18.69 32.24
C GLY A 65 19.08 -18.97 33.73
N SER A 66 17.92 -18.96 34.37
CA SER A 66 17.76 -19.31 35.78
C SER A 66 18.23 -20.73 36.06
N SER A 67 18.78 -20.95 37.25
CA SER A 67 19.20 -22.28 37.71
C SER A 67 18.06 -23.29 37.84
N GLU A 68 16.80 -22.84 37.90
CA GLU A 68 15.61 -23.71 37.98
C GLU A 68 14.98 -23.99 36.60
N LEU A 69 15.46 -23.38 35.52
CA LEU A 69 15.01 -23.64 34.16
C LEU A 69 15.27 -25.09 33.75
N THR A 70 14.30 -25.69 33.07
CA THR A 70 14.41 -27.03 32.47
C THR A 70 14.19 -26.94 30.95
N PRO A 71 15.13 -27.38 30.11
CA PRO A 71 16.41 -28.00 30.45
C PRO A 71 17.40 -27.01 31.09
N ARG A 72 18.35 -27.56 31.85
CA ARG A 72 19.32 -26.73 32.59
C ARG A 72 20.16 -25.87 31.63
N PRO A 73 20.26 -24.56 31.84
CA PRO A 73 21.00 -23.67 30.95
C PRO A 73 22.51 -23.90 31.05
N ALA A 74 23.22 -23.61 29.97
CA ALA A 74 24.68 -23.76 29.88
C ALA A 74 25.41 -22.79 30.82
N ILE A 75 24.84 -21.59 31.00
CA ILE A 75 25.22 -20.63 32.03
C ILE A 75 23.99 -20.39 32.90
N SER A 76 24.10 -20.71 34.19
CA SER A 76 23.00 -20.53 35.15
C SER A 76 23.20 -19.29 36.02
N PHE A 77 22.12 -18.56 36.29
CA PHE A 77 22.09 -17.49 37.29
C PHE A 77 20.99 -17.72 38.35
N PRO A 78 21.05 -17.04 39.51
CA PRO A 78 19.97 -17.10 40.51
C PRO A 78 18.63 -16.58 39.96
N PRO A 79 17.47 -17.06 40.43
CA PRO A 79 16.16 -16.51 40.06
C PRO A 79 16.05 -14.98 40.20
N ASN A 80 15.19 -14.33 39.40
CA ASN A 80 14.99 -12.87 39.30
C ASN A 80 16.27 -12.14 38.85
N SER A 81 16.90 -12.66 37.81
CA SER A 81 18.19 -12.18 37.30
C SER A 81 18.07 -11.44 35.98
N VAL A 82 17.06 -11.78 35.18
CA VAL A 82 16.60 -10.93 34.08
C VAL A 82 15.65 -9.90 34.72
N GLN A 83 15.44 -8.78 34.08
CA GLN A 83 14.49 -7.78 34.57
C GLN A 83 13.30 -7.80 33.62
N ASN A 84 12.09 -7.61 34.12
CA ASN A 84 10.85 -7.85 33.36
C ASN A 84 10.51 -6.67 32.42
N GLY A 85 11.44 -5.73 32.22
CA GLY A 85 11.26 -4.58 31.35
C GLY A 85 10.69 -3.33 32.05
N PRO A 86 10.84 -2.14 31.44
CA PRO A 86 11.35 -1.90 30.09
C PRO A 86 12.88 -2.03 30.05
N ASP A 87 13.41 -2.99 29.28
CA ASP A 87 14.81 -3.41 29.33
C ASP A 87 15.24 -3.96 27.95
N ALA A 88 16.51 -4.35 27.81
CA ALA A 88 17.00 -4.94 26.57
C ALA A 88 18.09 -5.98 26.79
N ILE A 89 18.19 -6.90 25.84
CA ILE A 89 19.27 -7.88 25.75
C ILE A 89 19.94 -7.74 24.39
N ALA A 90 21.26 -7.65 24.40
CA ALA A 90 22.07 -7.42 23.21
C ALA A 90 23.24 -8.40 23.14
N LEU A 91 23.47 -8.94 21.95
CA LEU A 91 24.61 -9.79 21.61
C LEU A 91 25.65 -8.96 20.86
N TYR A 92 26.87 -8.93 21.37
CA TYR A 92 28.01 -8.24 20.76
C TYR A 92 29.00 -9.24 20.15
N GLY A 93 29.59 -8.86 19.03
CA GLY A 93 30.54 -9.70 18.28
C GLY A 93 31.99 -9.65 18.80
N PRO A 94 32.83 -10.63 18.41
CA PRO A 94 34.13 -10.92 19.01
C PRO A 94 35.26 -9.92 18.76
N ASN A 95 35.03 -8.93 17.90
CA ASN A 95 36.06 -7.97 17.49
C ASN A 95 35.92 -6.60 18.17
N TRP A 96 35.13 -6.52 19.24
CA TRP A 96 34.77 -5.26 19.90
C TRP A 96 35.12 -5.28 21.38
N VAL A 97 35.38 -4.10 21.94
CA VAL A 97 35.56 -3.94 23.38
C VAL A 97 34.19 -4.16 24.03
N PRO A 98 34.03 -5.16 24.92
CA PRO A 98 32.76 -5.41 25.57
C PRO A 98 32.29 -4.20 26.37
N VAL A 99 30.99 -3.94 26.37
CA VAL A 99 30.39 -2.95 27.27
C VAL A 99 30.57 -3.47 28.70
N PRO A 100 31.17 -2.69 29.62
CA PRO A 100 31.32 -3.13 31.00
C PRO A 100 29.99 -3.02 31.75
N GLU A 101 29.84 -3.77 32.85
CA GLU A 101 28.73 -3.54 33.78
C GLU A 101 28.75 -2.11 34.32
N GLY A 102 27.59 -1.47 34.37
CA GLY A 102 27.40 -0.05 34.64
C GLY A 102 27.71 0.89 33.47
N GLY A 103 28.19 0.35 32.33
CA GLY A 103 28.44 1.13 31.11
C GLY A 103 27.15 1.52 30.38
N ASN A 104 27.20 2.61 29.62
CA ASN A 104 26.06 3.07 28.82
C ASN A 104 25.73 2.08 27.69
N VAL A 105 24.47 2.09 27.25
CA VAL A 105 24.03 1.43 26.03
C VAL A 105 24.87 1.87 24.82
N SER A 106 25.18 0.93 23.93
CA SER A 106 26.04 1.18 22.77
C SER A 106 25.62 0.30 21.60
N GLY A 107 25.44 0.89 20.42
CA GLY A 107 25.29 0.13 19.17
C GLY A 107 26.62 -0.37 18.60
N VAL A 108 27.76 0.00 19.19
CA VAL A 108 29.09 -0.35 18.67
C VAL A 108 29.38 -1.82 18.92
N GLY A 109 29.55 -2.58 17.83
CA GLY A 109 29.83 -4.01 17.90
C GLY A 109 28.60 -4.88 18.12
N LEU A 110 27.41 -4.28 18.11
CA LEU A 110 26.14 -4.96 18.21
C LEU A 110 25.96 -5.91 17.01
N LEU A 111 25.62 -7.16 17.31
CA LEU A 111 25.28 -8.17 16.32
C LEU A 111 23.77 -8.40 16.26
N ASP A 112 23.10 -8.42 17.40
CA ASP A 112 21.66 -8.66 17.51
C ASP A 112 21.13 -8.13 18.84
N ALA A 113 19.86 -7.74 18.88
CA ALA A 113 19.23 -7.24 20.09
C ALA A 113 17.73 -7.53 20.13
N VAL A 114 17.20 -7.52 21.34
CA VAL A 114 15.77 -7.42 21.61
C VAL A 114 15.56 -6.41 22.73
N VAL A 115 14.69 -5.44 22.47
CA VAL A 115 14.20 -4.49 23.46
C VAL A 115 12.79 -4.90 23.80
N TYR A 116 12.50 -4.98 25.09
CA TYR A 116 11.23 -5.51 25.59
C TYR A 116 10.70 -4.70 26.76
N THR A 117 9.40 -4.85 27.01
CA THR A 117 8.66 -4.15 28.05
C THR A 117 7.55 -5.05 28.58
N SER A 118 7.00 -4.72 29.73
CA SER A 118 5.82 -5.38 30.29
C SER A 118 4.62 -4.44 30.28
N ARG A 119 3.40 -5.00 30.25
CA ARG A 119 2.17 -4.19 30.36
C ARG A 119 2.02 -3.45 31.69
N LYS A 120 2.76 -3.91 32.70
CA LYS A 120 2.82 -3.31 34.04
C LYS A 120 3.74 -2.09 34.07
N SER A 121 4.60 -1.92 33.05
CA SER A 121 5.49 -0.77 32.94
C SER A 121 4.72 0.52 32.65
N VAL A 122 5.06 1.58 33.38
CA VAL A 122 4.59 2.95 33.10
C VAL A 122 5.59 3.70 32.21
N ASP A 123 6.85 3.27 32.20
CA ASP A 123 7.96 3.90 31.47
C ASP A 123 8.25 3.14 30.17
N GLY A 124 8.68 3.84 29.12
CA GLY A 124 9.08 3.25 27.84
C GLY A 124 10.56 2.83 27.82
N ALA A 125 10.93 1.93 26.91
CA ALA A 125 12.33 1.56 26.64
C ALA A 125 12.94 2.40 25.50
N ASP A 126 12.49 3.64 25.29
CA ASP A 126 12.78 4.43 24.08
C ASP A 126 14.29 4.72 23.92
N GLY A 127 15.00 4.94 25.02
CA GLY A 127 16.45 5.12 25.03
C GLY A 127 17.19 3.87 24.51
N LEU A 128 16.90 2.71 25.08
CA LEU A 128 17.40 1.42 24.61
C LEU A 128 17.01 1.11 23.17
N ALA A 129 15.74 1.30 22.82
CA ALA A 129 15.21 1.08 21.46
C ALA A 129 15.97 1.94 20.45
N SER A 130 16.20 3.22 20.74
CA SER A 130 16.91 4.14 19.83
C SER A 130 18.35 3.74 19.51
N VAL A 131 18.99 2.91 20.35
CA VAL A 131 20.38 2.50 20.18
C VAL A 131 20.49 1.05 19.69
N LEU A 132 19.68 0.14 20.23
CA LEU A 132 19.81 -1.30 20.02
C LEU A 132 18.89 -1.84 18.94
N THR A 133 17.68 -1.30 18.83
CA THR A 133 16.69 -1.70 17.81
C THR A 133 15.96 -0.47 17.26
N PRO A 134 16.67 0.53 16.69
CA PRO A 134 16.04 1.82 16.41
C PRO A 134 14.78 1.65 15.53
N GLY A 135 13.72 2.43 15.73
CA GLY A 135 12.44 2.27 15.02
C GLY A 135 11.70 0.93 15.09
N SER A 136 12.21 -0.08 15.77
CA SER A 136 11.37 -1.17 16.25
C SER A 136 10.71 -0.71 17.54
N VAL A 137 9.43 -1.05 17.72
CA VAL A 137 8.78 -0.90 19.02
C VAL A 137 9.30 -1.98 19.97
N PRO A 138 9.49 -1.69 21.27
CA PRO A 138 9.78 -2.72 22.25
C PRO A 138 8.73 -3.83 22.23
N TYR A 139 9.17 -5.08 22.28
CA TYR A 139 8.27 -6.22 22.34
C TYR A 139 7.62 -6.31 23.72
N VAL A 140 6.32 -6.56 23.75
CA VAL A 140 5.61 -6.77 25.01
C VAL A 140 5.74 -8.23 25.40
N GLU A 141 6.23 -8.46 26.60
CA GLU A 141 6.25 -9.77 27.26
C GLU A 141 5.44 -9.62 28.56
N ASP A 142 4.45 -10.50 28.74
CA ASP A 142 3.44 -10.38 29.79
C ASP A 142 2.97 -11.76 30.21
N GLU A 143 3.36 -12.26 31.39
CA GLU A 143 3.01 -13.59 31.93
C GLU A 143 1.54 -14.06 31.75
N ALA A 144 0.60 -13.14 31.46
CA ALA A 144 -0.82 -13.39 31.23
C ALA A 144 -1.30 -13.37 29.75
N ALA A 145 -0.46 -13.13 28.73
CA ALA A 145 -0.95 -13.10 27.35
C ALA A 145 -1.24 -14.52 26.80
N LEU A 146 -0.54 -15.54 27.28
CA LEU A 146 -0.83 -16.97 27.03
C LEU A 146 -1.13 -17.74 28.32
N GLU A 147 -1.86 -18.86 28.19
CA GLU A 147 -2.10 -19.75 29.32
C GLU A 147 -0.80 -20.46 29.72
N GLY A 148 -0.41 -20.31 30.99
CA GLY A 148 0.88 -20.81 31.46
C GLY A 148 1.87 -19.66 31.51
N ASP A 149 2.73 -19.57 30.51
CA ASP A 149 3.81 -18.58 30.36
C ASP A 149 4.01 -18.28 28.86
N GLU A 150 4.74 -17.21 28.55
CA GLU A 150 5.08 -16.82 27.19
C GLU A 150 6.54 -16.36 27.08
N SER A 151 6.99 -16.21 25.85
CA SER A 151 8.31 -15.71 25.53
C SER A 151 8.30 -14.99 24.20
N ILE A 152 9.27 -14.10 24.03
CA ILE A 152 9.56 -13.42 22.78
C ILE A 152 10.42 -14.35 21.92
N GLN A 153 9.84 -14.91 20.87
CA GLN A 153 10.44 -15.93 20.01
C GLN A 153 10.72 -15.40 18.61
N ARG A 154 11.93 -15.64 18.11
CA ARG A 154 12.32 -15.23 16.76
C ARG A 154 11.70 -16.17 15.73
N CYS A 155 10.93 -15.62 14.81
CA CYS A 155 10.24 -16.35 13.75
C CYS A 155 10.64 -15.85 12.37
N TRP A 156 10.67 -16.78 11.42
CA TRP A 156 11.02 -16.52 10.04
C TRP A 156 9.87 -15.81 9.33
N GLN A 157 10.09 -14.56 8.93
CA GLN A 157 9.05 -13.72 8.35
C GLN A 157 8.90 -13.98 6.86
N SER A 158 9.97 -13.82 6.09
CA SER A 158 10.04 -14.02 4.63
C SER A 158 11.49 -13.90 4.17
N GLU A 159 11.94 -14.67 3.17
CA GLU A 159 13.30 -14.60 2.61
C GLU A 159 14.39 -14.64 3.72
N ASN A 160 15.15 -13.56 3.90
CA ASN A 160 16.17 -13.43 4.95
C ASN A 160 15.69 -12.57 6.13
N LEU A 161 14.41 -12.23 6.20
CA LEU A 161 13.80 -11.40 7.24
C LEU A 161 13.31 -12.27 8.40
N TRP A 162 13.63 -11.81 9.59
CA TRP A 162 13.22 -12.41 10.86
C TRP A 162 12.58 -11.32 11.72
N THR A 163 11.61 -11.73 12.52
CA THR A 163 10.94 -10.85 13.47
C THR A 163 10.66 -11.64 14.75
N PHE A 164 10.15 -10.99 15.80
CA PHE A 164 9.75 -11.68 17.00
C PHE A 164 8.23 -11.78 17.13
N TYR A 165 7.77 -12.91 17.63
CA TYR A 165 6.38 -13.18 18.01
C TYR A 165 6.34 -13.73 19.42
N THR A 166 5.20 -13.60 20.09
CA THR A 166 4.95 -14.20 21.40
C THR A 166 4.51 -15.65 21.24
N GLY A 167 5.15 -16.57 21.96
CA GLY A 167 4.80 -18.00 21.96
C GLY A 167 5.04 -18.65 23.32
N PRO A 168 4.59 -19.90 23.54
CA PRO A 168 4.91 -20.65 24.76
C PRO A 168 6.42 -20.94 24.84
N PRO A 169 7.09 -20.80 26.00
CA PRO A 169 8.54 -20.94 26.09
C PRO A 169 9.11 -22.27 25.55
N THR A 170 10.17 -22.20 24.75
CA THR A 170 10.82 -23.35 24.07
C THR A 170 12.32 -23.49 24.35
N PRO A 171 12.77 -23.46 25.62
CA PRO A 171 14.19 -23.47 25.95
C PRO A 171 14.93 -24.70 25.37
N ALA A 172 16.04 -24.45 24.68
CA ALA A 172 16.87 -25.41 23.95
C ALA A 172 16.09 -26.22 22.90
N TRP A 173 15.02 -25.64 22.35
CA TRP A 173 14.18 -26.25 21.34
C TRP A 173 13.79 -25.23 20.26
N VAL A 174 13.13 -25.71 19.21
CA VAL A 174 12.69 -24.84 18.12
C VAL A 174 11.55 -23.94 18.58
N ASN A 175 11.61 -22.66 18.18
CA ASN A 175 10.57 -21.68 18.47
C ASN A 175 9.20 -22.10 17.90
N HIS A 176 8.15 -21.68 18.58
CA HIS A 176 6.77 -21.91 18.17
C HIS A 176 6.29 -20.82 17.22
N CYS A 177 6.51 -21.05 15.92
CA CYS A 177 6.16 -20.10 14.85
C CYS A 177 5.04 -20.66 13.96
N PRO A 178 3.77 -20.66 14.41
CA PRO A 178 2.68 -21.09 13.56
C PRO A 178 2.52 -20.12 12.38
N PRO A 179 2.32 -20.63 11.15
CA PRO A 179 1.92 -19.77 10.04
C PRO A 179 0.63 -19.02 10.39
N PRO A 180 0.46 -17.76 9.95
CA PRO A 180 -0.75 -17.00 10.24
C PRO A 180 -1.97 -17.69 9.63
N THR A 181 -3.16 -17.34 10.10
CA THR A 181 -4.43 -17.77 9.48
C THR A 181 -4.95 -16.63 8.62
N PRO A 182 -5.33 -16.85 7.34
CA PRO A 182 -5.81 -15.77 6.52
C PRO A 182 -7.11 -15.18 7.06
N ALA A 183 -7.25 -13.85 7.07
CA ALA A 183 -8.55 -13.22 7.26
C ALA A 183 -9.48 -13.51 6.05
N GLY A 184 -8.91 -13.53 4.84
CA GLY A 184 -9.61 -13.75 3.58
C GLY A 184 -9.36 -15.15 3.00
N ILE A 185 -8.53 -15.24 1.98
CA ILE A 185 -8.10 -16.48 1.32
C ILE A 185 -6.71 -16.27 0.72
N TRP A 186 -5.84 -17.27 0.78
CA TRP A 186 -4.54 -17.23 0.10
C TRP A 186 -4.08 -18.61 -0.36
N ILE A 187 -3.01 -18.64 -1.14
CA ILE A 187 -2.31 -19.85 -1.56
C ILE A 187 -1.51 -20.40 -0.37
N ASN A 188 -1.77 -21.66 -0.01
CA ASN A 188 -1.21 -22.32 1.16
C ASN A 188 -0.12 -23.34 0.80
N GLU A 189 -0.36 -24.16 -0.23
CA GLU A 189 0.58 -25.19 -0.69
C GLU A 189 0.46 -25.33 -2.21
N VAL A 190 1.58 -25.53 -2.91
CA VAL A 190 1.63 -25.78 -4.35
C VAL A 190 2.39 -27.08 -4.58
N ASP A 191 1.69 -28.12 -5.05
CA ASP A 191 2.25 -29.41 -5.46
C ASP A 191 2.00 -29.63 -6.96
N LEU A 192 3.03 -29.42 -7.78
CA LEU A 192 3.04 -29.70 -9.22
C LEU A 192 4.15 -30.71 -9.51
N SER A 193 3.84 -32.01 -9.41
CA SER A 193 4.83 -33.07 -9.51
C SER A 193 4.61 -34.08 -10.65
N GLY A 194 5.66 -34.82 -10.99
CA GLY A 194 5.67 -35.84 -12.06
C GLY A 194 5.99 -35.31 -13.46
N SER A 195 6.18 -36.22 -14.42
CA SER A 195 6.56 -35.89 -15.82
C SER A 195 5.54 -35.00 -16.54
N ASP A 196 4.29 -35.06 -16.11
CA ASP A 196 3.16 -34.38 -16.74
C ASP A 196 2.75 -33.09 -15.99
N TRP A 197 3.50 -32.69 -14.95
CA TRP A 197 3.24 -31.47 -14.15
C TRP A 197 1.77 -31.34 -13.70
N ARG A 198 1.22 -32.43 -13.17
CA ARG A 198 -0.15 -32.46 -12.61
C ARG A 198 -0.07 -32.52 -11.10
N GLY A 199 -1.00 -31.84 -10.45
CA GLY A 199 -1.10 -31.92 -9.00
C GLY A 199 -2.20 -31.04 -8.47
N HIS A 200 -1.91 -30.32 -7.39
CA HIS A 200 -2.89 -29.56 -6.66
C HIS A 200 -2.30 -28.29 -6.06
N VAL A 201 -3.15 -27.28 -5.96
CA VAL A 201 -2.89 -26.07 -5.20
C VAL A 201 -3.87 -26.07 -4.04
N GLU A 202 -3.34 -26.00 -2.82
CA GLU A 202 -4.15 -25.84 -1.62
C GLU A 202 -4.28 -24.36 -1.28
N LEU A 203 -5.49 -23.96 -0.94
CA LEU A 203 -5.85 -22.61 -0.55
C LEU A 203 -6.34 -22.67 0.89
N SER A 204 -5.85 -21.76 1.73
CA SER A 204 -6.37 -21.60 3.09
C SER A 204 -7.43 -20.50 3.08
N VAL A 205 -8.65 -20.82 3.48
CA VAL A 205 -9.78 -19.91 3.52
C VAL A 205 -10.04 -19.52 4.97
N GLY A 206 -10.10 -18.21 5.25
CA GLY A 206 -10.58 -17.62 6.48
C GLY A 206 -12.07 -17.35 6.42
N GLN A 207 -12.47 -16.07 6.44
CA GLN A 207 -13.88 -15.66 6.40
C GLN A 207 -14.41 -15.36 4.99
N ALA A 208 -13.70 -15.80 3.94
CA ALA A 208 -14.09 -15.55 2.56
C ALA A 208 -15.27 -16.44 2.10
N ASN A 209 -16.23 -15.83 1.41
CA ASN A 209 -17.40 -16.49 0.83
C ASN A 209 -17.64 -16.02 -0.62
N GLY A 210 -18.05 -16.94 -1.49
CA GLY A 210 -18.41 -16.64 -2.89
C GLY A 210 -17.52 -17.33 -3.91
N SER A 211 -17.64 -16.92 -5.17
CA SER A 211 -16.87 -17.47 -6.29
C SER A 211 -15.49 -16.82 -6.39
N PHE A 212 -14.47 -17.64 -6.63
CA PHE A 212 -13.07 -17.28 -6.77
C PHE A 212 -12.45 -18.03 -7.96
N SER A 213 -11.42 -17.45 -8.55
CA SER A 213 -10.71 -18.01 -9.69
C SER A 213 -9.22 -18.11 -9.41
N LEU A 214 -8.65 -19.31 -9.58
CA LEU A 214 -7.22 -19.52 -9.60
C LEU A 214 -6.75 -19.51 -11.07
N VAL A 215 -5.94 -18.52 -11.41
CA VAL A 215 -5.48 -18.24 -12.78
C VAL A 215 -4.00 -18.61 -12.90
N PHE A 216 -3.68 -19.36 -13.94
CA PHE A 216 -2.32 -19.72 -14.31
C PHE A 216 -1.87 -18.89 -15.51
N TYR A 217 -0.71 -18.26 -15.38
CA TYR A 217 -0.06 -17.51 -16.45
C TYR A 217 1.16 -18.26 -16.97
N ASP A 218 1.33 -18.19 -18.28
CA ASP A 218 2.53 -18.65 -18.97
C ASP A 218 3.57 -17.52 -18.97
N VAL A 219 4.69 -17.73 -18.27
CA VAL A 219 5.70 -16.69 -18.07
C VAL A 219 6.50 -16.33 -19.31
N THR A 220 6.39 -17.12 -20.38
CA THR A 220 7.08 -16.81 -21.65
C THR A 220 6.27 -15.89 -22.54
N THR A 221 4.95 -15.86 -22.34
CA THR A 221 4.01 -15.07 -23.16
C THR A 221 3.25 -14.01 -22.36
N ASP A 222 3.30 -14.08 -21.02
CA ASP A 222 2.49 -13.30 -20.08
C ASP A 222 0.97 -13.47 -20.28
N LEU A 223 0.54 -14.58 -20.88
CA LEU A 223 -0.87 -14.85 -21.15
C LEU A 223 -1.44 -15.89 -20.18
N ILE A 224 -2.75 -15.81 -19.98
CA ILE A 224 -3.52 -16.78 -19.19
C ILE A 224 -3.48 -18.14 -19.90
N SER A 225 -2.87 -19.14 -19.29
CA SER A 225 -2.88 -20.52 -19.79
C SER A 225 -4.18 -21.24 -19.45
N THR A 226 -4.62 -21.14 -18.19
CA THR A 226 -5.84 -21.78 -17.69
C THR A 226 -6.38 -21.08 -16.46
N THR A 227 -7.69 -21.21 -16.25
CA THR A 227 -8.40 -20.64 -15.09
C THR A 227 -9.29 -21.70 -14.48
N LEU A 228 -9.28 -21.77 -13.15
CA LEU A 228 -10.07 -22.71 -12.36
C LEU A 228 -10.97 -21.95 -11.40
N GLU A 229 -12.28 -22.07 -11.57
CA GLU A 229 -13.27 -21.47 -10.66
C GLU A 229 -13.63 -22.42 -9.52
N PHE A 230 -13.78 -21.87 -8.32
CA PHE A 230 -14.28 -22.56 -7.15
C PHE A 230 -15.10 -21.63 -6.25
N ASN A 231 -15.85 -22.19 -5.30
CA ASN A 231 -16.69 -21.42 -4.38
C ASN A 231 -16.27 -21.70 -2.93
N ALA A 232 -15.84 -20.67 -2.21
CA ALA A 232 -15.51 -20.75 -0.80
C ALA A 232 -16.75 -20.58 0.08
N LYS A 233 -16.81 -21.34 1.20
CA LYS A 233 -17.97 -21.38 2.12
C LYS A 233 -17.58 -21.19 3.59
N GLY A 234 -16.58 -20.34 3.86
CA GLY A 234 -16.06 -20.06 5.18
C GLY A 234 -14.75 -20.80 5.47
N PRO A 235 -14.36 -20.92 6.75
CA PRO A 235 -13.02 -21.40 7.09
C PRO A 235 -12.80 -22.86 6.72
N GLU A 236 -11.95 -23.12 5.74
CA GLU A 236 -11.57 -24.47 5.29
C GLU A 236 -10.25 -24.44 4.50
N ILE A 237 -9.59 -25.60 4.40
CA ILE A 237 -8.52 -25.81 3.42
C ILE A 237 -9.15 -26.36 2.15
N PHE A 238 -9.00 -25.63 1.05
CA PHE A 238 -9.61 -25.94 -0.24
C PHE A 238 -8.54 -26.40 -1.24
N THR A 239 -8.72 -27.58 -1.83
CA THR A 239 -7.76 -28.13 -2.80
C THR A 239 -8.28 -27.98 -4.23
N VAL A 240 -7.50 -27.34 -5.08
CA VAL A 240 -7.77 -27.17 -6.51
C VAL A 240 -6.87 -28.11 -7.31
N SER A 241 -7.43 -29.00 -8.13
CA SER A 241 -6.63 -29.84 -9.03
C SER A 241 -6.12 -29.04 -10.23
N VAL A 242 -4.83 -29.12 -10.51
CA VAL A 242 -4.16 -28.34 -11.54
C VAL A 242 -3.43 -29.25 -12.53
N ASN A 243 -3.46 -28.87 -13.81
CA ASN A 243 -2.65 -29.48 -14.87
C ASN A 243 -1.82 -28.39 -15.56
N ALA A 244 -0.52 -28.34 -15.27
CA ALA A 244 0.42 -27.39 -15.83
C ALA A 244 1.03 -27.85 -17.18
N ALA A 245 0.63 -29.02 -17.72
CA ALA A 245 1.11 -29.50 -19.02
C ALA A 245 0.75 -28.59 -20.21
N SER A 246 -0.19 -27.65 -20.04
CA SER A 246 -0.54 -26.65 -21.06
C SER A 246 0.35 -25.41 -21.06
N LEU A 247 1.27 -25.28 -20.10
CA LEU A 247 2.26 -24.20 -20.06
C LEU A 247 3.41 -24.50 -21.03
N SER A 248 3.94 -23.46 -21.66
CA SER A 248 5.10 -23.55 -22.55
C SER A 248 6.34 -24.04 -21.81
N VAL A 249 6.48 -23.64 -20.54
CA VAL A 249 7.57 -24.07 -19.65
C VAL A 249 6.98 -24.36 -18.26
N PRO A 250 6.60 -25.62 -17.94
CA PRO A 250 6.02 -25.95 -16.64
C PRO A 250 6.93 -25.65 -15.44
N GLN A 251 8.25 -25.62 -15.65
CA GLN A 251 9.28 -25.25 -14.69
C GLN A 251 9.25 -23.76 -14.29
N SER A 252 8.57 -22.91 -15.06
CA SER A 252 8.39 -21.51 -14.72
C SER A 252 6.95 -21.10 -14.98
N ALA A 253 6.21 -20.80 -13.92
CA ALA A 253 4.82 -20.41 -14.02
C ALA A 253 4.47 -19.36 -12.98
N ALA A 254 3.32 -18.74 -13.19
CA ALA A 254 2.72 -17.86 -12.21
C ALA A 254 1.28 -18.25 -11.94
N LEU A 255 0.94 -18.28 -10.65
CA LEU A 255 -0.39 -18.54 -10.15
C LEU A 255 -0.90 -17.28 -9.47
N ALA A 256 -2.16 -16.95 -9.70
CA ALA A 256 -2.78 -15.78 -9.11
C ALA A 256 -4.23 -16.07 -8.75
N LEU A 257 -4.61 -15.71 -7.54
CA LEU A 257 -5.93 -15.93 -6.99
C LEU A 257 -6.76 -14.64 -7.10
N TYR A 258 -7.93 -14.71 -7.73
CA TYR A 258 -8.83 -13.59 -7.93
C TYR A 258 -10.22 -13.85 -7.34
N LYS A 259 -10.95 -12.78 -7.04
CA LYS A 259 -12.37 -12.85 -6.68
C LYS A 259 -13.20 -12.85 -7.96
N GLY A 260 -14.21 -13.72 -8.04
CA GLY A 260 -15.14 -13.78 -9.17
C GLY A 260 -14.99 -15.02 -10.04
N PRO A 261 -15.84 -15.15 -11.07
CA PRO A 261 -15.97 -16.36 -11.88
C PRO A 261 -14.86 -16.50 -12.93
N ALA A 262 -14.62 -17.73 -13.40
CA ALA A 262 -13.57 -18.00 -14.39
C ALA A 262 -13.80 -17.30 -15.73
N SER A 263 -15.04 -16.90 -16.02
CA SER A 263 -15.38 -16.15 -17.24
C SER A 263 -14.69 -14.79 -17.33
N ALA A 264 -14.22 -14.23 -16.21
CA ALA A 264 -13.45 -12.98 -16.20
C ALA A 264 -11.99 -13.17 -16.66
N PHE A 265 -11.49 -14.42 -16.66
CA PHE A 265 -10.10 -14.76 -16.96
C PHE A 265 -10.04 -15.81 -18.08
N PRO A 266 -10.40 -15.45 -19.32
CA PRO A 266 -10.40 -16.39 -20.43
C PRO A 266 -8.98 -16.82 -20.81
N LYS A 267 -8.86 -18.06 -21.29
CA LYS A 267 -7.61 -18.60 -21.85
C LYS A 267 -7.07 -17.70 -22.98
N ASP A 268 -5.75 -17.58 -23.02
CA ASP A 268 -4.96 -16.72 -23.91
C ASP A 268 -5.23 -15.21 -23.71
N GLY A 269 -5.95 -14.86 -22.64
CA GLY A 269 -6.14 -13.47 -22.21
C GLY A 269 -4.85 -12.87 -21.62
N PRO A 270 -4.74 -11.53 -21.57
CA PRO A 270 -3.57 -10.86 -21.00
C PRO A 270 -3.52 -11.01 -19.47
N LEU A 271 -2.42 -10.57 -18.87
CA LEU A 271 -2.37 -10.25 -17.44
C LEU A 271 -3.60 -9.45 -17.02
N SER A 272 -4.29 -9.89 -15.97
CA SER A 272 -5.47 -9.22 -15.45
C SER A 272 -5.16 -7.78 -15.02
N HIS A 273 -6.08 -6.87 -15.30
CA HIS A 273 -6.04 -5.50 -14.76
C HIS A 273 -6.51 -5.42 -13.30
N GLU A 274 -7.23 -6.43 -12.82
CA GLU A 274 -7.58 -6.55 -11.40
C GLU A 274 -6.36 -7.01 -10.60
N GLN A 275 -6.19 -6.56 -9.36
CA GLN A 275 -5.13 -7.06 -8.51
C GLN A 275 -5.50 -8.43 -7.93
N PRO A 276 -4.59 -9.42 -7.97
CA PRO A 276 -4.85 -10.69 -7.33
C PRO A 276 -4.91 -10.54 -5.81
N ILE A 277 -5.77 -11.33 -5.17
CA ILE A 277 -5.83 -11.50 -3.72
C ILE A 277 -4.50 -12.05 -3.20
N ASP A 278 -3.97 -13.04 -3.91
CA ASP A 278 -2.67 -13.64 -3.61
C ASP A 278 -2.04 -14.16 -4.91
N ALA A 279 -0.71 -14.24 -4.95
CA ALA A 279 -0.01 -14.74 -6.11
C ALA A 279 1.28 -15.43 -5.71
N PHE A 280 1.66 -16.41 -6.51
CA PHE A 280 2.90 -17.15 -6.37
C PHE A 280 3.55 -17.31 -7.75
N VAL A 281 4.76 -16.79 -7.90
CA VAL A 281 5.54 -16.90 -9.13
C VAL A 281 6.78 -17.72 -8.84
N TYR A 282 7.02 -18.74 -9.65
CA TYR A 282 8.21 -19.57 -9.57
C TYR A 282 8.88 -19.67 -10.94
N SER A 283 10.20 -19.86 -10.94
CA SER A 283 10.97 -19.99 -12.17
C SER A 283 12.23 -20.82 -12.00
N ASP A 284 12.65 -21.47 -13.09
CA ASP A 284 14.00 -22.01 -13.21
C ASP A 284 15.03 -20.91 -13.54
N SER A 285 16.32 -21.26 -13.52
CA SER A 285 17.43 -20.32 -13.77
C SER A 285 17.50 -19.82 -15.23
N THR A 286 16.82 -20.49 -16.16
CA THR A 286 16.90 -20.27 -17.62
C THR A 286 15.69 -19.55 -18.21
N HIS A 287 14.52 -19.69 -17.61
CA HIS A 287 13.23 -19.17 -18.05
C HIS A 287 12.70 -18.22 -16.98
N LYS A 288 13.34 -17.05 -16.91
CA LYS A 288 12.95 -15.99 -15.97
C LYS A 288 11.63 -15.36 -16.41
N PRO A 289 10.69 -15.09 -15.49
CA PRO A 289 9.47 -14.37 -15.83
C PRO A 289 9.79 -12.93 -16.24
N SER A 290 8.91 -12.32 -17.04
CA SER A 290 9.06 -10.92 -17.44
C SER A 290 8.87 -9.98 -16.25
N ASP A 291 9.51 -8.80 -16.32
CA ASP A 291 9.32 -7.75 -15.31
C ASP A 291 7.84 -7.34 -15.21
N ASN A 292 7.13 -7.31 -16.35
CA ASN A 292 5.70 -6.98 -16.38
C ASN A 292 4.87 -7.99 -15.58
N LEU A 293 5.15 -9.29 -15.72
CA LEU A 293 4.48 -10.33 -14.97
C LEU A 293 4.81 -10.25 -13.47
N THR A 294 6.08 -10.08 -13.11
CA THR A 294 6.47 -10.00 -11.69
C THR A 294 5.97 -8.73 -11.02
N GLU A 295 6.01 -7.57 -11.68
CA GLU A 295 5.42 -6.33 -11.16
C GLU A 295 3.89 -6.42 -11.03
N THR A 296 3.23 -7.12 -11.96
CA THR A 296 1.77 -7.31 -11.89
C THR A 296 1.37 -8.31 -10.81
N LEU A 297 2.12 -9.40 -10.61
CA LEU A 297 1.68 -10.48 -9.72
C LEU A 297 2.37 -10.46 -8.35
N VAL A 298 3.65 -10.12 -8.26
CA VAL A 298 4.48 -10.14 -7.05
C VAL A 298 5.41 -8.90 -6.96
N PRO A 299 4.85 -7.67 -6.92
CA PRO A 299 5.60 -6.43 -7.08
C PRO A 299 6.70 -6.24 -6.04
N GLY A 300 7.89 -5.85 -6.49
CA GLY A 300 9.07 -5.68 -5.63
C GLY A 300 9.60 -6.98 -5.01
N ARG A 301 9.11 -8.16 -5.45
CA ARG A 301 9.55 -9.47 -4.97
C ARG A 301 10.16 -10.28 -6.11
N LYS A 302 11.06 -11.18 -5.74
CA LYS A 302 11.67 -12.12 -6.69
C LYS A 302 10.81 -13.37 -6.83
N PRO A 303 10.77 -13.99 -8.02
CA PRO A 303 10.15 -15.30 -8.16
C PRO A 303 10.90 -16.35 -7.33
N PHE A 304 10.16 -17.35 -6.86
CA PHE A 304 10.74 -18.51 -6.20
C PHE A 304 11.60 -19.30 -7.18
N ILE A 305 12.88 -19.52 -6.86
CA ILE A 305 13.82 -20.17 -7.78
C ILE A 305 13.81 -21.68 -7.56
N LEU A 306 13.48 -22.45 -8.60
CA LEU A 306 13.63 -23.91 -8.60
C LEU A 306 15.10 -24.30 -8.71
N ALA A 307 15.63 -25.10 -7.77
CA ALA A 307 16.99 -25.62 -7.86
C ALA A 307 17.11 -26.78 -8.87
N ASP A 308 18.32 -27.05 -9.37
CA ASP A 308 18.57 -28.04 -10.44
C ASP A 308 18.16 -29.49 -10.08
N SER A 309 18.09 -29.83 -8.79
CA SER A 309 17.59 -31.12 -8.30
C SER A 309 16.11 -31.36 -8.61
N PHE A 310 15.35 -30.31 -8.96
CA PHE A 310 13.89 -30.34 -9.09
C PHE A 310 13.39 -30.52 -10.53
N LEU A 311 14.27 -30.42 -11.53
CA LEU A 311 13.92 -30.62 -12.94
C LEU A 311 13.38 -32.04 -13.23
N THR A 312 13.51 -32.99 -12.29
CA THR A 312 13.02 -34.37 -12.40
C THR A 312 11.94 -34.77 -11.40
N ALA A 313 11.76 -34.03 -10.29
CA ALA A 313 10.80 -34.36 -9.20
C ALA A 313 9.52 -33.48 -9.22
N GLY A 314 9.59 -32.28 -9.80
CA GLY A 314 8.51 -31.28 -9.79
C GLY A 314 8.61 -30.27 -8.64
N LEU A 315 7.67 -29.32 -8.61
CA LEU A 315 7.57 -28.26 -7.60
C LEU A 315 6.70 -28.74 -6.43
N HIS A 316 7.23 -28.65 -5.21
CA HIS A 316 6.45 -28.83 -4.00
C HIS A 316 6.86 -27.84 -2.92
N VAL A 317 5.98 -26.88 -2.61
CA VAL A 317 6.26 -25.79 -1.67
C VAL A 317 5.07 -25.47 -0.79
N SER A 318 5.35 -25.08 0.45
CA SER A 318 4.37 -24.72 1.48
C SER A 318 4.64 -23.31 1.98
N ARG A 319 3.57 -22.53 2.23
CA ARG A 319 3.66 -21.21 2.87
C ARG A 319 4.01 -21.40 4.36
N CYS A 320 5.19 -20.96 4.77
CA CYS A 320 5.70 -21.12 6.14
C CYS A 320 6.12 -19.82 6.82
N GLY A 321 6.29 -18.73 6.06
CA GLY A 321 6.63 -17.44 6.64
C GLY A 321 5.51 -16.93 7.54
N VAL A 322 5.87 -16.32 8.66
CA VAL A 322 4.87 -15.80 9.62
C VAL A 322 4.24 -14.48 9.18
N ALA A 323 4.66 -13.90 8.05
CA ALA A 323 4.05 -12.68 7.53
C ALA A 323 2.67 -12.96 6.92
N GLU A 324 1.71 -12.09 7.17
CA GLU A 324 0.39 -12.09 6.51
C GLU A 324 0.43 -11.49 5.08
N TRP A 325 1.63 -11.37 4.51
CA TRP A 325 1.80 -10.76 3.20
C TRP A 325 1.22 -11.67 2.10
N THR A 326 0.45 -11.06 1.22
CA THR A 326 -0.03 -11.67 -0.02
C THR A 326 0.94 -11.31 -1.14
N ARG A 327 1.13 -12.21 -2.11
CA ARG A 327 1.97 -11.96 -3.29
C ARG A 327 3.48 -11.86 -2.97
N ASP A 328 3.92 -12.64 -1.99
CA ASP A 328 5.32 -12.75 -1.61
C ASP A 328 5.81 -14.21 -1.76
N PRO A 329 6.50 -14.55 -2.86
CA PRO A 329 7.08 -15.88 -3.05
C PRO A 329 8.06 -16.27 -1.94
N GLY A 330 8.64 -15.29 -1.24
CA GLY A 330 9.58 -15.50 -0.15
C GLY A 330 8.98 -16.09 1.12
N LEU A 331 7.66 -16.29 1.17
CA LEU A 331 6.97 -17.00 2.25
C LEU A 331 6.92 -18.51 2.05
N PHE A 332 7.25 -18.98 0.84
CA PHE A 332 7.17 -20.37 0.46
C PHE A 332 8.52 -21.05 0.59
N VAL A 333 8.52 -22.26 1.14
CA VAL A 333 9.70 -23.11 1.25
C VAL A 333 9.32 -24.55 0.93
N GLU A 334 10.30 -25.34 0.52
CA GLU A 334 10.12 -26.75 0.25
C GLU A 334 9.94 -27.52 1.56
N ARG A 335 8.82 -28.23 1.70
CA ARG A 335 8.46 -29.00 2.91
C ARG A 335 7.89 -30.36 2.53
N PRO A 336 7.67 -31.29 3.48
CA PRO A 336 6.86 -32.47 3.21
C PRO A 336 5.40 -32.10 2.86
N ARG A 337 4.76 -32.87 1.98
CA ARG A 337 3.37 -32.63 1.55
C ARG A 337 2.41 -32.73 2.72
N SER A 338 1.53 -31.74 2.88
CA SER A 338 0.59 -31.63 4.00
C SER A 338 -0.88 -31.52 3.57
N PRO A 339 -1.38 -32.35 2.63
CA PRO A 339 -2.68 -32.13 2.03
C PRO A 339 -3.83 -32.15 3.05
N GLY A 340 -4.61 -31.08 3.06
CA GLY A 340 -5.75 -30.88 3.98
C GLY A 340 -5.36 -30.76 5.45
N LYS A 341 -4.10 -30.48 5.75
CA LYS A 341 -3.56 -30.31 7.11
C LYS A 341 -2.76 -29.00 7.20
N PRO A 342 -2.47 -28.50 8.40
CA PRO A 342 -1.51 -27.41 8.57
C PRO A 342 -0.16 -27.78 7.96
N ASN A 343 0.49 -26.79 7.33
CA ASN A 343 1.81 -26.95 6.75
C ASN A 343 2.82 -27.39 7.81
N ASP A 344 3.66 -28.37 7.48
CA ASP A 344 4.74 -28.81 8.36
C ASP A 344 5.89 -27.80 8.29
N CYS A 345 5.79 -26.67 8.98
CA CYS A 345 6.79 -25.60 8.94
C CYS A 345 7.79 -25.74 10.09
N ILE A 346 8.91 -26.44 9.85
CA ILE A 346 9.98 -26.58 10.85
C ILE A 346 10.91 -25.36 10.79
N TRP A 347 10.94 -24.62 11.90
CA TRP A 347 11.66 -23.35 12.12
C TRP A 347 13.10 -23.27 11.56
N PHE A 348 13.92 -24.32 11.69
CA PHE A 348 15.34 -24.27 11.31
C PHE A 348 15.67 -24.63 9.84
N GLN A 349 14.68 -25.08 9.06
CA GLN A 349 14.89 -25.50 7.65
C GLN A 349 14.30 -24.52 6.63
N SER A 350 13.80 -23.38 7.08
CA SER A 350 13.17 -22.36 6.24
C SER A 350 14.18 -21.35 5.66
N CYS A 351 15.48 -21.64 5.76
CA CYS A 351 16.51 -20.81 5.15
C CYS A 351 16.68 -21.12 3.66
N PRO A 352 16.73 -20.12 2.77
CA PRO A 352 17.08 -20.35 1.38
C PRO A 352 18.53 -20.85 1.25
N LEU A 353 18.70 -22.07 0.77
CA LEU A 353 19.96 -22.59 0.23
C LEU A 353 20.28 -21.86 -1.08
N ASN A 354 20.82 -20.63 -1.01
CA ASN A 354 21.69 -20.08 -2.05
C ASN A 354 22.34 -18.75 -1.63
N MET A 355 23.44 -18.84 -0.89
CA MET A 355 24.47 -17.81 -0.90
C MET A 355 25.80 -18.45 -1.27
N MET A 356 26.15 -18.39 -2.57
CA MET A 356 27.55 -18.49 -2.95
C MET A 356 28.29 -17.30 -2.32
N SER A 357 29.24 -17.63 -1.44
CA SER A 357 30.37 -16.83 -0.97
C SER A 357 30.39 -15.34 -1.37
N GLY A 358 29.69 -14.53 -0.59
CA GLY A 358 29.95 -13.10 -0.43
C GLY A 358 29.90 -12.81 1.06
N ARG A 359 30.93 -12.17 1.62
CA ARG A 359 30.95 -11.77 3.04
C ARG A 359 29.71 -10.93 3.33
N ILE A 360 28.80 -11.47 4.12
CA ILE A 360 27.59 -10.81 4.58
C ILE A 360 28.00 -9.77 5.64
N GLN A 361 27.78 -8.49 5.34
CA GLN A 361 27.58 -7.48 6.36
C GLN A 361 26.10 -7.55 6.80
N PRO A 362 25.81 -7.55 8.10
CA PRO A 362 24.46 -7.69 8.61
C PRO A 362 23.58 -6.46 8.25
N PRO A 363 22.27 -6.66 8.04
CA PRO A 363 21.34 -5.57 7.75
C PRO A 363 21.08 -4.74 9.01
N ILE A 364 21.33 -3.43 8.92
CA ILE A 364 20.95 -2.45 9.94
C ILE A 364 19.46 -2.13 9.71
N HIS A 365 18.57 -2.86 10.36
CA HIS A 365 17.15 -2.51 10.40
C HIS A 365 16.89 -1.65 11.61
N SER A 366 16.49 -0.40 11.33
CA SER A 366 15.99 0.44 12.39
C SER A 366 15.09 1.61 11.97
N ASP A 367 13.76 1.48 11.97
CA ASP A 367 12.82 2.45 11.36
C ASP A 367 12.77 3.90 11.90
N VAL A 368 13.68 4.30 12.80
CA VAL A 368 13.91 5.69 13.22
C VAL A 368 15.43 5.91 13.33
N ASP A 369 15.98 6.67 12.39
CA ASP A 369 17.37 7.14 12.35
C ASP A 369 17.35 8.56 11.75
N PHE A 370 18.50 9.18 11.51
CA PHE A 370 18.58 10.48 10.82
C PHE A 370 17.86 10.46 9.48
N LEU A 371 17.04 11.47 9.27
CA LEU A 371 16.26 11.69 8.04
C LEU A 371 16.81 12.92 7.32
N LEU A 372 16.72 12.89 5.99
CA LEU A 372 16.75 14.10 5.18
C LEU A 372 15.46 14.87 5.45
N ASN A 373 15.54 16.03 6.09
CA ASN A 373 14.37 16.76 6.56
C ASN A 373 13.86 17.78 5.55
N GLU A 374 14.76 18.57 4.98
CA GLU A 374 14.41 19.65 4.07
C GLU A 374 15.57 19.85 3.10
N ILE A 375 15.25 19.94 1.80
CA ILE A 375 16.23 20.06 0.74
C ILE A 375 15.79 21.18 -0.19
N ASN A 376 16.69 22.11 -0.46
CA ASN A 376 16.58 23.13 -1.49
C ASN A 376 17.77 22.93 -2.44
N THR A 377 17.47 22.68 -3.71
CA THR A 377 18.45 22.30 -4.74
C THR A 377 18.55 23.30 -5.88
N ASP A 378 17.59 24.20 -5.99
CA ASP A 378 17.54 25.29 -6.95
C ASP A 378 16.99 26.52 -6.22
N SER A 379 17.65 27.68 -6.32
CA SER A 379 17.25 28.88 -5.60
C SER A 379 17.06 30.10 -6.53
N PRO A 380 16.09 30.99 -6.25
CA PRO A 380 15.71 32.06 -7.17
C PRO A 380 16.83 33.08 -7.39
N GLY A 381 17.31 33.12 -8.63
CA GLY A 381 18.27 34.10 -9.12
C GLY A 381 19.60 33.46 -9.51
N GLY A 382 20.31 34.03 -10.49
CA GLY A 382 21.50 33.40 -11.07
C GLY A 382 22.77 33.37 -10.19
N ALA A 383 22.63 33.53 -8.87
CA ALA A 383 23.74 33.45 -7.92
C ALA A 383 23.93 32.04 -7.36
N GLU A 384 22.88 31.20 -7.34
CA GLU A 384 22.90 29.80 -6.83
C GLU A 384 23.66 29.73 -5.49
N ASP A 385 23.21 30.55 -4.54
CA ASP A 385 23.83 30.72 -3.23
C ASP A 385 22.83 30.63 -2.08
N GLU A 386 21.71 29.96 -2.28
CA GLU A 386 20.68 29.71 -1.25
C GLU A 386 20.36 28.22 -1.06
N GLU A 387 21.11 27.31 -1.71
CA GLU A 387 20.87 25.87 -1.58
C GLU A 387 21.29 25.35 -0.20
N PHE A 388 20.51 24.40 0.33
CA PHE A 388 20.80 23.76 1.60
C PHE A 388 20.19 22.36 1.71
N ILE A 389 20.74 21.60 2.66
CA ILE A 389 20.28 20.28 3.06
C ILE A 389 20.19 20.29 4.58
N GLU A 390 19.02 19.94 5.09
CA GLU A 390 18.79 19.78 6.51
C GLU A 390 18.59 18.31 6.87
N LEU A 391 19.25 17.89 7.92
CA LEU A 391 19.04 16.59 8.56
C LEU A 391 18.19 16.79 9.81
N TRP A 392 17.34 15.82 10.11
CA TRP A 392 16.57 15.80 11.34
C TRP A 392 16.58 14.42 11.97
N HIS A 393 16.76 14.35 13.28
CA HIS A 393 16.56 13.14 14.03
C HIS A 393 15.16 13.14 14.68
N PRO A 394 14.29 12.16 14.38
CA PRO A 394 12.90 12.16 14.86
C PRO A 394 12.71 12.11 16.38
N SER A 395 13.77 11.84 17.14
CA SER A 395 13.73 11.90 18.61
C SER A 395 13.53 13.32 19.15
N GLY A 396 13.82 14.37 18.35
CA GLY A 396 13.69 15.76 18.80
C GLY A 396 14.70 16.15 19.88
N PHE A 397 15.85 15.47 19.94
CA PHE A 397 16.94 15.74 20.87
C PHE A 397 18.27 15.91 20.14
N ARG A 398 19.26 16.47 20.83
CA ARG A 398 20.65 16.56 20.35
C ARG A 398 21.28 15.18 20.18
N MET A 399 21.60 14.81 18.94
CA MET A 399 22.16 13.52 18.56
C MET A 399 23.54 13.67 17.92
N SER A 400 24.44 12.71 18.19
CA SER A 400 25.75 12.63 17.52
C SER A 400 25.58 12.15 16.08
N LEU A 401 26.25 12.80 15.13
CA LEU A 401 26.30 12.41 13.73
C LEU A 401 27.49 11.48 13.41
N ASP A 402 28.09 10.87 14.44
CA ASP A 402 29.16 9.92 14.23
C ASP A 402 28.73 8.74 13.34
N PHE A 403 29.61 8.40 12.41
CA PHE A 403 29.47 7.44 11.33
C PHE A 403 28.43 7.81 10.27
N ILE A 404 27.84 9.00 10.32
CA ILE A 404 26.94 9.49 9.27
C ILE A 404 27.73 10.17 8.16
N TRP A 405 27.39 9.79 6.93
CA TRP A 405 27.92 10.36 5.71
C TRP A 405 26.78 10.96 4.90
N LEU A 406 26.93 12.21 4.51
CA LEU A 406 26.11 12.82 3.47
C LEU A 406 26.80 12.63 2.12
N VAL A 407 26.10 12.06 1.15
CA VAL A 407 26.64 11.76 -0.18
C VAL A 407 25.71 12.32 -1.23
N MET A 408 26.27 13.02 -2.22
CA MET A 408 25.55 13.52 -3.39
C MET A 408 26.02 12.77 -4.64
N ILE A 409 25.05 12.26 -5.39
CA ILE A 409 25.28 11.36 -6.52
C ILE A 409 24.66 11.98 -7.77
N ASN A 410 25.47 12.10 -8.82
CA ASN A 410 25.04 12.70 -10.07
C ASN A 410 24.14 11.71 -10.81
N GLY A 411 22.89 12.09 -11.08
CA GLY A 411 21.91 11.15 -11.63
C GLY A 411 22.13 10.78 -13.09
N GLN A 412 22.93 11.56 -13.82
CA GLN A 412 23.29 11.26 -15.21
C GLN A 412 24.43 10.24 -15.33
N THR A 413 25.33 10.22 -14.35
CA THR A 413 26.56 9.40 -14.39
C THR A 413 26.60 8.29 -13.34
N GLY A 414 25.72 8.34 -12.33
CA GLY A 414 25.72 7.43 -11.18
C GLY A 414 26.92 7.62 -10.24
N MET A 415 27.73 8.67 -10.46
CA MET A 415 28.98 8.89 -9.73
C MET A 415 28.77 9.82 -8.53
N VAL A 416 29.43 9.50 -7.42
CA VAL A 416 29.55 10.38 -6.26
C VAL A 416 30.37 11.61 -6.65
N TYR A 417 29.79 12.81 -6.55
CA TYR A 417 30.51 14.07 -6.79
C TYR A 417 30.81 14.84 -5.51
N TYR A 418 30.11 14.52 -4.42
CA TYR A 418 30.34 15.10 -3.11
C TYR A 418 30.09 14.04 -2.02
N GLU A 419 31.00 13.96 -1.05
CA GLU A 419 30.84 13.13 0.14
C GLU A 419 31.37 13.89 1.35
N LEU A 420 30.64 13.85 2.46
CA LEU A 420 30.94 14.57 3.68
C LEU A 420 30.77 13.66 4.90
N GLU A 421 31.84 13.52 5.67
CA GLU A 421 31.85 12.82 6.95
C GLU A 421 31.39 13.75 8.07
N LEU A 422 30.40 13.32 8.86
CA LEU A 422 29.80 14.15 9.92
C LEU A 422 30.30 13.79 11.34
N ASN A 423 31.40 13.05 11.44
CA ASN A 423 32.02 12.70 12.71
C ASN A 423 32.37 13.93 13.56
N GLY A 424 32.05 13.88 14.86
CA GLY A 424 32.29 14.95 15.81
C GLY A 424 31.27 16.09 15.75
N TYR A 425 30.33 16.06 14.80
CA TYR A 425 29.19 16.97 14.76
C TYR A 425 27.99 16.39 15.49
N TYR A 426 27.09 17.29 15.87
CA TYR A 426 25.84 16.95 16.53
C TYR A 426 24.74 17.84 15.98
N THR A 427 23.51 17.32 15.97
CA THR A 427 22.34 18.17 15.78
C THR A 427 22.23 19.21 16.90
N ASP A 428 21.35 20.18 16.73
CA ASP A 428 20.92 21.05 17.81
C ASP A 428 20.00 20.32 18.80
N ASN A 429 19.52 21.05 19.82
CA ASN A 429 18.71 20.49 20.90
C ASN A 429 17.35 19.95 20.44
N ASP A 430 16.87 20.36 19.26
CA ASP A 430 15.59 19.95 18.70
C ASP A 430 15.77 18.90 17.57
N GLY A 431 17.02 18.44 17.36
CA GLY A 431 17.35 17.36 16.45
C GLY A 431 17.71 17.78 15.02
N TYR A 432 17.86 19.08 14.74
CA TYR A 432 18.18 19.60 13.39
C TYR A 432 19.68 19.77 13.15
N PHE A 433 20.12 19.58 11.92
CA PHE A 433 21.49 19.85 11.48
C PHE A 433 21.51 20.40 10.05
N LEU A 434 22.08 21.58 9.85
CA LEU A 434 21.97 22.33 8.61
C LEU A 434 23.30 22.40 7.85
N ILE A 435 23.28 22.03 6.57
CA ILE A 435 24.43 22.04 5.66
C ILE A 435 24.05 22.88 4.44
N GLY A 436 24.81 23.92 4.08
CA GLY A 436 24.39 24.76 2.96
C GLY A 436 25.07 26.11 2.84
N SER A 437 24.36 27.05 2.22
CA SER A 437 24.80 28.44 2.08
C SER A 437 24.98 29.17 3.40
N SER A 438 25.95 30.09 3.44
CA SER A 438 26.13 31.02 4.56
C SER A 438 24.93 31.92 4.85
N LYS A 439 23.99 32.09 3.91
CA LYS A 439 22.79 32.92 4.11
C LYS A 439 21.87 32.36 5.19
N PHE A 440 21.92 31.05 5.47
CA PHE A 440 21.06 30.38 6.46
C PHE A 440 21.75 30.04 7.79
N GLY A 441 23.01 30.45 8.00
CA GLY A 441 23.76 30.11 9.23
C GLY A 441 23.91 28.60 9.48
N PRO A 442 24.47 27.84 8.52
CA PRO A 442 24.56 26.38 8.60
C PRO A 442 25.62 25.92 9.62
N ASP A 443 25.46 24.71 10.12
CA ASP A 443 26.48 24.01 10.92
C ASP A 443 27.72 23.72 10.07
N ILE A 444 27.51 23.33 8.81
CA ILE A 444 28.57 23.14 7.82
C ILE A 444 28.27 23.99 6.59
N ARG A 445 29.17 24.92 6.30
CA ARG A 445 29.08 25.73 5.08
C ARG A 445 29.70 24.98 3.90
N ILE A 446 28.94 24.89 2.80
CA ILE A 446 29.44 24.40 1.53
C ILE A 446 29.59 25.56 0.52
N PRO A 447 30.49 25.46 -0.47
CA PRO A 447 30.60 26.47 -1.53
C PRO A 447 29.29 26.61 -2.33
N PRO A 448 28.98 27.79 -2.88
CA PRO A 448 27.88 27.96 -3.83
C PRO A 448 28.00 26.98 -5.00
N ASN A 449 26.88 26.58 -5.61
CA ASN A 449 26.83 25.61 -6.73
C ASN A 449 27.39 24.20 -6.38
N THR A 450 27.50 23.84 -5.10
CA THR A 450 27.92 22.48 -4.71
C THR A 450 26.79 21.48 -4.92
N ILE A 451 25.56 21.86 -4.56
CA ILE A 451 24.35 21.09 -4.81
C ILE A 451 23.95 21.37 -6.27
N GLN A 452 23.78 20.33 -7.08
CA GLN A 452 23.37 20.48 -8.48
C GLN A 452 21.85 20.41 -8.57
N ASN A 453 21.23 21.13 -9.51
CA ASN A 453 19.76 21.20 -9.69
C ASN A 453 19.17 19.89 -10.30
N GLY A 454 19.95 18.80 -10.29
CA GLY A 454 19.52 17.50 -10.74
C GLY A 454 19.48 17.29 -12.26
N PRO A 455 19.12 16.07 -12.70
CA PRO A 455 18.57 15.02 -11.86
C PRO A 455 19.66 14.32 -11.07
N ASP A 456 19.52 14.25 -9.74
CA ASP A 456 20.55 13.84 -8.79
C ASP A 456 19.93 13.16 -7.56
N ALA A 457 20.77 12.65 -6.66
CA ALA A 457 20.35 12.18 -5.35
C ALA A 457 21.19 12.76 -4.22
N ILE A 458 20.53 13.02 -3.10
CA ILE A 458 21.14 13.27 -1.80
C ILE A 458 20.84 12.06 -0.91
N VAL A 459 21.88 11.51 -0.29
CA VAL A 459 21.80 10.23 0.41
C VAL A 459 22.53 10.29 1.74
N LEU A 460 21.93 9.69 2.77
CA LEU A 460 22.57 9.44 4.06
C LEU A 460 23.04 7.99 4.14
N TYR A 461 24.30 7.80 4.53
CA TYR A 461 24.87 6.50 4.84
C TYR A 461 25.41 6.45 6.26
N ARG A 462 25.32 5.28 6.90
CA ARG A 462 26.04 4.93 8.12
C ARG A 462 27.26 4.09 7.76
N SER A 463 28.45 4.67 7.85
CA SER A 463 29.68 3.99 7.43
C SER A 463 30.92 4.42 8.24
N LYS A 464 31.88 3.49 8.35
CA LYS A 464 33.21 3.72 8.97
C LYS A 464 34.25 4.23 7.99
N SER A 465 33.93 4.22 6.70
CA SER A 465 34.81 4.67 5.62
C SER A 465 33.99 5.36 4.53
N PRO A 466 34.59 6.21 3.70
CA PRO A 466 33.86 6.91 2.64
C PRO A 466 33.05 5.92 1.78
N PRO A 467 31.72 6.13 1.60
CA PRO A 467 30.87 5.24 0.80
C PRO A 467 31.37 5.05 -0.64
N SER A 468 32.06 6.06 -1.21
CA SER A 468 32.70 5.97 -2.52
C SER A 468 33.74 4.85 -2.66
N LYS A 469 34.28 4.32 -1.55
CA LYS A 469 35.25 3.21 -1.58
C LYS A 469 34.63 1.83 -1.81
N GLU A 470 33.30 1.72 -1.85
CA GLU A 470 32.59 0.45 -2.03
C GLU A 470 32.70 -0.12 -3.47
N GLY A 471 33.07 0.70 -4.47
CA GLY A 471 33.31 0.26 -5.84
C GLY A 471 33.01 1.35 -6.88
N GLN A 472 32.90 0.98 -8.16
CA GLN A 472 32.50 1.89 -9.25
C GLN A 472 30.98 2.12 -9.36
N ASN A 473 30.17 1.49 -8.51
CA ASN A 473 28.70 1.55 -8.56
C ASN A 473 28.14 2.43 -7.44
N ILE A 474 26.87 2.84 -7.56
CA ILE A 474 26.13 3.57 -6.52
C ILE A 474 26.25 2.80 -5.19
N PRO A 475 26.78 3.42 -4.11
CA PRO A 475 26.94 2.76 -2.82
C PRO A 475 25.59 2.26 -2.29
N LYS A 476 25.57 1.11 -1.63
CA LYS A 476 24.33 0.53 -1.07
C LYS A 476 24.49 0.12 0.38
N SER A 477 25.71 -0.19 0.83
CA SER A 477 25.95 -0.57 2.21
C SER A 477 25.81 0.63 3.13
N GLY A 478 25.04 0.45 4.21
CA GLY A 478 24.79 1.48 5.21
C GLY A 478 23.79 2.55 4.80
N LEU A 479 23.02 2.38 3.72
CA LEU A 479 21.98 3.34 3.31
C LEU A 479 20.98 3.58 4.45
N LEU A 480 20.78 4.84 4.84
CA LEU A 480 19.83 5.26 5.88
C LEU A 480 18.59 5.92 5.29
N ASP A 481 18.77 6.90 4.41
CA ASP A 481 17.69 7.66 3.79
C ASP A 481 18.19 8.25 2.46
N ALA A 482 17.28 8.48 1.53
CA ALA A 482 17.62 9.00 0.21
C ALA A 482 16.49 9.86 -0.36
N VAL A 483 16.89 10.95 -1.02
CA VAL A 483 16.02 11.76 -1.85
C VAL A 483 16.61 11.80 -3.26
N VAL A 484 15.85 11.28 -4.22
CA VAL A 484 16.13 11.44 -5.65
C VAL A 484 15.23 12.57 -6.16
N TYR A 485 15.84 13.58 -6.77
CA TYR A 485 15.16 14.79 -7.22
C TYR A 485 15.55 15.15 -8.65
N ARG A 486 14.73 16.01 -9.28
CA ARG A 486 14.89 16.45 -10.66
C ARG A 486 14.33 17.85 -10.84
N THR A 487 14.85 18.54 -11.85
CA THR A 487 14.26 19.76 -12.42
C THR A 487 13.42 19.46 -13.66
N ARG A 488 12.55 20.39 -14.01
CA ARG A 488 11.66 20.29 -15.18
C ARG A 488 12.47 20.06 -16.48
N GLY A 489 12.17 18.97 -17.19
CA GLY A 489 12.81 18.64 -18.48
C GLY A 489 14.06 17.75 -18.40
N SER A 490 14.45 17.32 -17.19
CA SER A 490 15.61 16.44 -16.96
C SER A 490 15.27 14.94 -16.93
N ASP A 491 14.07 14.55 -17.38
CA ASP A 491 13.43 13.24 -17.14
C ASP A 491 14.09 12.02 -17.82
N LYS A 492 15.19 12.21 -18.57
CA LYS A 492 15.62 11.23 -19.59
C LYS A 492 16.51 10.06 -19.11
N LYS A 493 17.05 10.06 -17.88
CA LYS A 493 17.91 8.96 -17.37
C LYS A 493 18.00 8.94 -15.83
N LEU A 494 16.97 8.45 -15.14
CA LEU A 494 17.03 8.24 -13.67
C LEU A 494 16.80 6.79 -13.23
N SER A 495 16.64 5.85 -14.16
CA SER A 495 16.27 4.47 -13.82
C SER A 495 17.26 3.82 -12.86
N GLU A 496 18.56 3.98 -13.09
CA GLU A 496 19.61 3.36 -12.28
C GLU A 496 19.70 3.97 -10.86
N LEU A 497 19.54 5.29 -10.73
CA LEU A 497 19.57 5.99 -9.43
C LEU A 497 18.34 5.64 -8.58
N THR A 498 17.18 5.65 -9.23
CA THR A 498 15.89 5.33 -8.60
C THR A 498 15.87 3.86 -8.19
N GLU A 499 16.32 2.94 -9.04
CA GLU A 499 16.43 1.52 -8.71
C GLU A 499 17.40 1.25 -7.55
N ALA A 500 18.50 1.98 -7.49
CA ALA A 500 19.51 1.78 -6.44
C ALA A 500 19.11 2.38 -5.10
N LEU A 501 18.45 3.55 -5.07
CA LEU A 501 18.26 4.36 -3.87
C LEU A 501 16.82 4.48 -3.42
N THR A 502 15.85 4.56 -4.34
CA THR A 502 14.41 4.74 -4.03
C THR A 502 13.55 3.86 -4.94
N PRO A 503 13.69 2.52 -4.89
CA PRO A 503 13.08 1.62 -5.87
C PRO A 503 11.56 1.78 -5.90
N GLY A 504 11.01 1.87 -7.12
CA GLY A 504 9.57 2.00 -7.36
C GLY A 504 8.97 3.40 -7.08
N GLN A 505 9.79 4.44 -6.88
CA GLN A 505 9.31 5.79 -6.57
C GLN A 505 9.74 6.81 -7.63
N LEU A 506 8.87 7.75 -7.95
CA LEU A 506 9.22 8.82 -8.89
C LEU A 506 10.09 9.88 -8.21
N PRO A 507 11.17 10.34 -8.86
CA PRO A 507 11.98 11.45 -8.39
C PRO A 507 11.13 12.69 -8.09
N LEU A 508 11.42 13.34 -6.97
CA LEU A 508 10.74 14.57 -6.57
C LEU A 508 11.06 15.69 -7.56
N LEU A 509 10.02 16.38 -8.01
CA LEU A 509 10.19 17.59 -8.81
C LEU A 509 10.45 18.75 -7.86
N GLU A 510 11.62 19.35 -8.00
CA GLU A 510 11.92 20.64 -7.41
C GLU A 510 11.94 21.67 -8.56
N ASP A 511 11.21 22.76 -8.36
CA ASP A 511 10.79 23.64 -9.43
C ASP A 511 10.51 25.02 -8.86
N ILE A 512 11.51 25.89 -9.02
CA ILE A 512 11.58 27.29 -8.57
C ILE A 512 10.33 28.14 -8.85
N SER A 513 9.45 27.67 -9.72
CA SER A 513 8.18 28.32 -10.06
C SER A 513 6.97 27.82 -9.26
N ALA A 514 7.18 26.88 -8.32
CA ALA A 514 6.12 26.26 -7.55
C ALA A 514 5.53 27.22 -6.51
N LEU A 515 6.32 28.15 -5.98
CA LEU A 515 5.88 29.20 -5.07
C LEU A 515 6.30 30.60 -5.59
N PRO A 516 5.65 31.70 -5.14
CA PRO A 516 6.03 33.06 -5.54
C PRO A 516 7.42 33.51 -5.05
N GLU A 517 7.86 32.90 -3.95
CA GLU A 517 9.20 32.96 -3.41
C GLU A 517 9.84 31.58 -3.60
N ASP A 518 11.00 31.33 -3.01
CA ASP A 518 11.65 30.01 -3.08
C ASP A 518 10.82 28.88 -2.44
N GLU A 519 11.02 27.64 -2.91
CA GLU A 519 10.44 26.43 -2.35
C GLU A 519 11.49 25.42 -1.90
N THR A 520 11.04 24.42 -1.13
CA THR A 520 11.88 23.31 -0.69
C THR A 520 11.11 21.99 -0.75
N LEU A 521 11.87 20.90 -0.89
CA LEU A 521 11.38 19.55 -0.64
C LEU A 521 11.43 19.29 0.86
N SER A 522 10.29 19.52 1.53
CA SER A 522 10.14 19.40 2.98
C SER A 522 9.47 18.09 3.39
N ARG A 523 10.09 17.37 4.33
CA ARG A 523 9.58 16.12 4.89
C ARG A 523 8.39 16.36 5.83
N CYS A 524 7.31 15.64 5.60
CA CYS A 524 6.06 15.63 6.36
C CYS A 524 5.65 14.23 6.85
N GLY A 525 6.57 13.26 6.79
CA GLY A 525 6.39 11.91 7.31
C GLY A 525 7.73 11.26 7.70
N THR A 526 7.68 10.28 8.60
CA THR A 526 8.89 9.68 9.20
C THR A 526 9.42 8.46 8.44
N LYS A 527 8.74 8.02 7.35
CA LYS A 527 9.19 6.87 6.57
C LYS A 527 10.48 7.19 5.81
N ARG A 528 11.55 6.45 6.10
CA ARG A 528 12.83 6.49 5.38
C ARG A 528 12.69 5.99 3.95
N VAL A 529 13.52 6.52 3.05
CA VAL A 529 13.58 6.11 1.65
C VAL A 529 12.18 6.14 1.01
N ASN A 530 11.35 7.11 1.41
CA ASN A 530 9.98 7.27 0.96
C ASN A 530 9.74 8.71 0.53
N LEU A 531 9.78 8.95 -0.77
CA LEU A 531 9.60 10.25 -1.40
C LEU A 531 8.17 10.80 -1.18
N ASN A 532 7.16 9.95 -0.94
CA ASN A 532 5.82 10.41 -0.57
C ASN A 532 5.77 11.05 0.83
N ALA A 533 6.84 10.93 1.63
CA ALA A 533 6.97 11.68 2.85
C ALA A 533 7.24 13.17 2.62
N PHE A 534 7.63 13.61 1.41
CA PHE A 534 8.00 15.00 1.14
C PHE A 534 6.86 15.80 0.49
N ARG A 535 6.84 17.11 0.73
CA ARG A 535 5.94 18.10 0.15
C ARG A 535 6.75 19.32 -0.28
N VAL A 536 6.28 19.98 -1.32
CA VAL A 536 6.80 21.30 -1.71
C VAL A 536 6.22 22.33 -0.76
N THR A 537 7.08 23.03 -0.01
CA THR A 537 6.68 24.07 0.95
C THR A 537 7.66 25.24 0.95
N SER A 538 7.33 26.33 1.63
CA SER A 538 8.28 27.43 1.85
C SER A 538 9.42 27.01 2.81
N PRO A 539 10.65 27.49 2.60
CA PRO A 539 11.83 27.13 3.40
C PRO A 539 11.67 27.31 4.92
N THR A 540 12.09 26.30 5.70
CA THR A 540 12.01 26.27 7.18
C THR A 540 13.27 25.78 7.91
N PRO A 541 14.48 26.27 7.57
CA PRO A 541 15.71 25.79 8.20
C PRO A 541 15.68 25.95 9.73
N ARG A 542 16.07 24.88 10.41
CA ARG A 542 16.11 24.62 11.86
C ARG A 542 14.77 24.71 12.56
N LYS A 543 13.69 24.50 11.82
CA LYS A 543 12.34 24.61 12.34
C LYS A 543 11.50 23.45 11.84
N GLN A 544 10.36 23.28 12.48
CA GLN A 544 9.37 22.33 12.00
C GLN A 544 8.91 22.73 10.60
N ASN A 545 8.96 21.76 9.68
CA ASN A 545 8.53 21.95 8.29
C ASN A 545 7.08 22.43 8.22
N ASN A 546 6.81 23.30 7.24
CA ASN A 546 5.48 23.88 6.97
C ASN A 546 4.53 22.86 6.32
N CYS A 547 4.39 21.70 6.95
CA CYS A 547 3.56 20.63 6.45
C CYS A 547 2.08 21.03 6.47
N PRO A 548 1.35 20.82 5.36
CA PRO A 548 -0.07 21.10 5.33
C PRO A 548 -0.79 20.32 6.44
N PRO A 549 -1.74 20.93 7.16
CA PRO A 549 -2.42 20.29 8.27
C PRO A 549 -3.11 18.99 7.83
N LYS A 550 -3.02 17.95 8.65
CA LYS A 550 -3.69 16.67 8.41
C LYS A 550 -5.21 16.93 8.29
N PRO A 551 -5.90 16.51 7.21
CA PRO A 551 -7.30 16.89 6.99
C PRO A 551 -8.19 16.46 8.17
N THR A 552 -8.96 17.40 8.73
CA THR A 552 -9.94 17.17 9.81
C THR A 552 -11.40 17.35 9.35
N ILE A 553 -11.66 17.30 8.05
CA ILE A 553 -13.00 17.46 7.49
C ILE A 553 -13.66 16.07 7.34
N PRO A 554 -14.91 15.85 7.80
CA PRO A 554 -15.64 14.63 7.49
C PRO A 554 -15.80 14.51 5.97
N PRO A 555 -15.68 13.30 5.39
CA PRO A 555 -15.75 13.12 3.95
C PRO A 555 -17.06 13.70 3.40
N PRO A 556 -17.05 14.26 2.16
CA PRO A 556 -18.27 14.74 1.53
C PRO A 556 -19.34 13.64 1.47
N PRO A 557 -20.63 13.99 1.45
CA PRO A 557 -21.69 13.01 1.21
C PRO A 557 -21.43 12.32 -0.13
N ASP A 558 -21.47 10.98 -0.16
CA ASP A 558 -21.11 10.09 -1.29
C ASP A 558 -21.93 10.30 -2.59
N SER A 559 -22.69 11.39 -2.73
CA SER A 559 -23.69 11.61 -3.77
C SER A 559 -23.72 13.03 -4.37
N LEU A 560 -22.81 13.94 -3.98
CA LEU A 560 -22.68 15.25 -4.63
C LEU A 560 -21.75 15.15 -5.84
N VAL A 561 -22.25 15.45 -7.04
CA VAL A 561 -21.55 15.24 -8.32
C VAL A 561 -21.78 16.40 -9.28
N ILE A 562 -20.84 16.61 -10.21
CA ILE A 562 -21.11 17.42 -11.40
C ILE A 562 -22.13 16.67 -12.25
N ASN A 563 -23.32 17.24 -12.44
CA ASN A 563 -24.34 16.61 -13.27
C ASN A 563 -24.15 16.94 -14.75
N GLU A 564 -23.93 18.21 -15.06
CA GLU A 564 -23.79 18.72 -16.43
C GLU A 564 -22.98 20.01 -16.46
N TRP A 565 -22.24 20.26 -17.52
CA TRP A 565 -21.63 21.55 -17.81
C TRP A 565 -21.57 21.78 -19.32
N GLY A 566 -21.47 23.04 -19.75
CA GLY A 566 -21.32 23.35 -21.16
C GLY A 566 -21.45 24.83 -21.49
N GLU A 567 -21.34 25.16 -22.77
CA GLU A 567 -21.45 26.53 -23.27
C GLU A 567 -22.71 26.72 -24.12
N ILE A 568 -23.54 27.70 -23.75
CA ILE A 568 -24.74 28.05 -24.52
C ILE A 568 -24.40 29.21 -25.46
N SER A 569 -24.18 28.90 -26.73
CA SER A 569 -24.09 29.91 -27.79
C SER A 569 -25.46 30.53 -28.09
N ARG A 570 -25.66 31.81 -27.75
CA ARG A 570 -26.85 32.56 -28.17
C ARG A 570 -26.63 33.09 -29.58
N VAL A 571 -27.57 32.82 -30.47
CA VAL A 571 -27.54 33.10 -31.92
C VAL A 571 -27.24 34.57 -32.31
N ASN A 572 -27.15 35.51 -31.36
CA ASN A 572 -26.89 36.94 -31.62
C ASN A 572 -25.83 37.61 -30.72
N HIS A 573 -25.04 36.87 -29.93
CA HIS A 573 -23.91 37.45 -29.19
C HIS A 573 -22.66 36.60 -29.38
N SER A 574 -21.53 37.26 -29.63
CA SER A 574 -20.22 36.65 -29.93
C SER A 574 -19.51 36.04 -28.72
N GLN A 575 -20.23 35.73 -27.64
CA GLN A 575 -19.72 35.09 -26.42
C GLN A 575 -20.80 34.12 -25.92
N GLY A 576 -20.48 32.83 -25.85
CA GLY A 576 -21.37 31.85 -25.26
C GLY A 576 -21.39 31.97 -23.74
N THR A 577 -22.46 31.47 -23.12
CA THR A 577 -22.63 31.52 -21.65
C THR A 577 -22.33 30.15 -21.06
N LEU A 578 -21.26 30.06 -20.28
CA LEU A 578 -20.86 28.85 -19.56
C LEU A 578 -21.85 28.54 -18.43
N PHE A 579 -22.17 27.27 -18.24
CA PHE A 579 -22.95 26.80 -17.10
C PHE A 579 -22.38 25.50 -16.53
N LEU A 580 -22.62 25.29 -15.25
CA LEU A 580 -22.32 24.08 -14.51
C LEU A 580 -23.49 23.76 -13.56
N GLU A 581 -24.01 22.54 -13.61
CA GLU A 581 -25.03 22.04 -12.70
C GLU A 581 -24.44 20.93 -11.84
N LEU A 582 -24.62 21.04 -10.52
CA LEU A 582 -24.33 19.98 -9.55
C LEU A 582 -25.62 19.26 -9.16
N SER A 583 -25.51 17.96 -8.86
CA SER A 583 -26.60 17.19 -8.28
C SER A 583 -26.14 16.46 -7.03
N GLY A 584 -26.95 16.46 -5.98
CA GLY A 584 -26.71 15.72 -4.75
C GLY A 584 -27.94 15.67 -3.85
N PRO A 585 -27.82 15.19 -2.61
CA PRO A 585 -28.91 15.19 -1.66
C PRO A 585 -29.48 16.61 -1.47
N PRO A 586 -30.79 16.77 -1.27
CA PRO A 586 -31.39 18.08 -1.02
C PRO A 586 -30.75 18.80 0.18
N SER A 587 -30.54 20.11 0.05
CA SER A 587 -29.99 20.95 1.13
C SER A 587 -28.57 20.56 1.59
N THR A 588 -27.77 19.98 0.68
CA THR A 588 -26.35 19.68 0.93
C THR A 588 -25.55 20.99 0.96
N PRO A 589 -24.84 21.32 2.05
CA PRO A 589 -24.02 22.52 2.12
C PRO A 589 -22.82 22.43 1.18
N LEU A 590 -22.53 23.51 0.44
CA LEU A 590 -21.48 23.58 -0.57
C LEU A 590 -20.29 24.47 -0.16
N ASN A 591 -20.37 25.12 1.01
CA ASN A 591 -19.30 25.97 1.51
C ASN A 591 -18.02 25.15 1.73
N GLY A 592 -16.90 25.66 1.22
CA GLY A 592 -15.60 24.95 1.24
C GLY A 592 -15.39 24.02 0.04
N LEU A 593 -16.24 24.08 -0.97
CA LEU A 593 -15.99 23.48 -2.29
C LEU A 593 -15.56 24.55 -3.29
N VAL A 594 -14.74 24.18 -4.27
CA VAL A 594 -14.27 25.05 -5.36
C VAL A 594 -14.43 24.31 -6.67
N VAL A 595 -15.02 24.94 -7.66
CA VAL A 595 -15.04 24.43 -9.03
C VAL A 595 -13.87 25.03 -9.79
N VAL A 596 -13.12 24.22 -10.52
CA VAL A 596 -12.00 24.65 -11.35
C VAL A 596 -12.32 24.39 -12.82
N PHE A 597 -12.21 25.43 -13.65
CA PHE A 597 -12.35 25.36 -15.10
C PHE A 597 -10.98 25.41 -15.76
N PHE A 598 -10.72 24.51 -16.71
CA PHE A 598 -9.49 24.43 -17.47
C PHE A 598 -9.73 24.83 -18.92
N GLY A 599 -9.03 25.88 -19.39
CA GLY A 599 -8.99 26.25 -20.81
C GLY A 599 -7.84 25.57 -21.56
N GLU A 600 -7.94 25.54 -22.89
CA GLU A 600 -6.96 24.88 -23.79
C GLU A 600 -5.53 25.47 -23.69
N ASP A 601 -5.36 26.70 -23.21
CA ASP A 601 -4.07 27.41 -23.11
C ASP A 601 -3.41 27.31 -21.71
N ASN A 602 -3.71 26.28 -20.90
CA ASN A 602 -3.28 26.17 -19.48
C ASN A 602 -3.79 27.30 -18.55
N MET A 603 -4.90 27.96 -18.90
CA MET A 603 -5.52 28.98 -18.05
C MET A 603 -6.57 28.34 -17.13
N GLU A 604 -6.45 28.59 -15.82
CA GLU A 604 -7.32 28.03 -14.78
C GLU A 604 -8.24 29.11 -14.19
N LEU A 605 -9.54 28.84 -14.08
CA LEU A 605 -10.47 29.66 -13.29
C LEU A 605 -11.06 28.84 -12.15
N SER A 606 -10.74 29.22 -10.91
CA SER A 606 -11.28 28.60 -9.71
C SER A 606 -12.45 29.43 -9.15
N VAL A 607 -13.59 28.80 -8.91
CA VAL A 607 -14.85 29.40 -8.48
C VAL A 607 -15.29 28.73 -7.18
N PRO A 608 -15.12 29.36 -6.01
CA PRO A 608 -15.58 28.80 -4.74
C PRO A 608 -17.12 28.74 -4.72
N LEU A 609 -17.67 27.60 -4.33
CA LEU A 609 -19.11 27.40 -4.19
C LEU A 609 -19.61 27.93 -2.86
N THR A 610 -20.83 28.46 -2.91
CA THR A 610 -21.52 29.02 -1.74
C THR A 610 -22.90 28.38 -1.59
N GLY A 611 -23.50 28.50 -0.41
CA GLY A 611 -24.88 28.05 -0.18
C GLY A 611 -25.04 26.53 -0.09
N SER A 612 -26.16 26.01 -0.58
CA SER A 612 -26.51 24.59 -0.52
C SER A 612 -27.32 24.16 -1.73
N THR A 613 -27.31 22.87 -2.09
CA THR A 613 -28.21 22.33 -3.13
C THR A 613 -29.68 22.63 -2.81
N GLY A 614 -30.49 22.82 -3.86
CA GLY A 614 -31.92 23.07 -3.74
C GLY A 614 -32.68 21.89 -3.12
N SER A 615 -33.96 22.09 -2.81
CA SER A 615 -34.83 21.01 -2.29
C SER A 615 -35.02 19.86 -3.28
N ASP A 616 -34.75 20.10 -4.56
CA ASP A 616 -34.73 19.11 -5.64
C ASP A 616 -33.35 18.46 -5.84
N GLY A 617 -32.35 18.86 -5.05
CA GLY A 617 -31.01 18.28 -5.07
C GLY A 617 -30.06 18.88 -6.11
N PHE A 618 -30.48 19.91 -6.86
CA PHE A 618 -29.64 20.54 -7.90
C PHE A 618 -29.05 21.87 -7.44
N TYR A 619 -27.93 22.27 -8.04
CA TYR A 619 -27.30 23.58 -7.83
C TYR A 619 -26.68 24.09 -9.12
N LEU A 620 -27.20 25.20 -9.66
CA LEU A 620 -26.80 25.75 -10.96
C LEU A 620 -25.88 26.96 -10.81
N VAL A 621 -24.73 26.87 -11.46
CA VAL A 621 -23.69 27.89 -11.51
C VAL A 621 -23.63 28.44 -12.94
N THR A 622 -24.17 29.64 -13.15
CA THR A 622 -24.19 30.33 -14.46
C THR A 622 -24.37 31.84 -14.31
N ASN A 623 -24.11 32.61 -15.36
CA ASN A 623 -24.24 34.07 -15.33
C ASN A 623 -25.62 34.55 -15.83
N ASP A 624 -26.69 33.86 -15.43
CA ASP A 624 -28.07 34.19 -15.78
C ASP A 624 -28.99 34.28 -14.55
N SER A 625 -30.21 34.80 -14.73
CA SER A 625 -31.16 35.05 -13.64
C SER A 625 -31.76 33.78 -13.02
N ARG A 626 -31.37 32.58 -13.47
CA ARG A 626 -31.85 31.29 -12.98
C ARG A 626 -30.79 30.55 -12.17
N ALA A 627 -29.59 31.13 -12.05
CA ALA A 627 -28.49 30.55 -11.31
C ALA A 627 -28.72 30.62 -9.80
N ASP A 628 -28.28 29.58 -9.10
CA ASP A 628 -28.10 29.61 -7.66
C ASP A 628 -26.84 30.42 -7.29
N GLN A 629 -25.83 30.42 -8.17
CA GLN A 629 -24.62 31.25 -8.07
C GLN A 629 -24.12 31.77 -9.42
N GLY A 630 -23.72 33.05 -9.45
CA GLY A 630 -23.15 33.70 -10.63
C GLY A 630 -21.75 33.20 -10.99
N LEU A 631 -21.47 33.06 -12.29
CA LEU A 631 -20.11 32.82 -12.81
C LEU A 631 -19.41 34.13 -13.20
N PRO A 632 -18.12 34.31 -12.84
CA PRO A 632 -17.30 35.38 -13.39
C PRO A 632 -17.19 35.27 -14.92
N GLU A 633 -17.02 36.39 -15.63
CA GLU A 633 -16.82 36.36 -17.08
C GLU A 633 -15.56 35.55 -17.44
N PHE A 634 -15.77 34.42 -18.11
CA PHE A 634 -14.73 33.55 -18.65
C PHE A 634 -14.91 33.49 -20.16
N THR A 635 -13.92 33.94 -20.92
CA THR A 635 -14.07 34.33 -22.34
C THR A 635 -13.50 33.33 -23.34
N LYS A 636 -13.17 32.10 -22.90
CA LYS A 636 -12.46 31.10 -23.72
C LYS A 636 -13.02 29.69 -23.59
N ASP A 637 -12.79 28.88 -24.63
CA ASP A 637 -13.21 27.50 -24.74
C ASP A 637 -12.68 26.66 -23.56
N VAL A 638 -13.61 26.11 -22.77
CA VAL A 638 -13.33 25.27 -21.62
C VAL A 638 -13.18 23.83 -22.09
N GLY A 639 -12.02 23.22 -21.84
CA GLY A 639 -11.75 21.83 -22.16
C GLY A 639 -12.12 20.85 -21.04
N ALA A 640 -12.14 21.30 -19.77
CA ALA A 640 -12.52 20.46 -18.63
C ALA A 640 -13.01 21.27 -17.43
N VAL A 641 -13.81 20.63 -16.57
CA VAL A 641 -14.31 21.18 -15.30
C VAL A 641 -14.11 20.18 -14.17
N MET A 642 -13.67 20.66 -13.02
CA MET A 642 -13.36 19.86 -11.84
C MET A 642 -14.03 20.44 -10.60
N LEU A 643 -14.52 19.60 -9.69
CA LEU A 643 -15.04 20.01 -8.38
C LEU A 643 -14.07 19.57 -7.28
N CYS A 644 -13.59 20.53 -6.50
CA CYS A 644 -12.56 20.40 -5.48
C CYS A 644 -13.07 20.84 -4.10
N PHE A 645 -12.31 20.55 -3.05
CA PHE A 645 -12.50 21.08 -1.71
C PHE A 645 -11.44 22.15 -1.46
N GLU A 646 -11.82 23.27 -0.87
CA GLU A 646 -10.88 24.27 -0.36
C GLU A 646 -10.29 23.77 0.96
N ALA A 647 -9.26 22.94 0.86
CA ALA A 647 -8.23 22.88 1.88
C ALA A 647 -6.96 23.39 1.22
N SER A 648 -6.36 24.44 1.76
CA SER A 648 -5.08 25.03 1.37
C SER A 648 -4.04 23.95 0.98
N GLY A 649 -4.03 23.57 -0.32
CA GLY A 649 -3.08 22.64 -0.93
C GLY A 649 -3.51 21.19 -1.18
N SER A 650 -4.79 20.83 -1.34
CA SER A 650 -5.15 19.45 -1.78
C SER A 650 -6.33 19.41 -2.75
N VAL A 651 -6.05 19.04 -4.00
CA VAL A 651 -7.07 18.82 -5.05
C VAL A 651 -7.66 17.41 -4.92
N TRP A 652 -8.99 17.32 -4.97
CA TRP A 652 -9.75 16.05 -5.08
C TRP A 652 -10.52 16.11 -6.40
N VAL A 653 -10.61 14.97 -7.11
CA VAL A 653 -11.07 14.91 -8.52
C VAL A 653 -12.47 14.32 -8.64
N LEU A 654 -13.35 15.01 -9.36
CA LEU A 654 -14.58 14.47 -9.97
C LEU A 654 -14.57 14.83 -11.46
N TYR A 655 -14.58 13.82 -12.34
CA TYR A 655 -14.41 13.96 -13.80
C TYR A 655 -15.73 13.73 -14.56
N HIS A 656 -16.01 14.54 -15.58
CA HIS A 656 -17.13 14.30 -16.49
C HIS A 656 -16.80 14.83 -17.89
N ASP A 657 -16.94 13.97 -18.90
CA ASP A 657 -16.56 14.24 -20.29
C ASP A 657 -17.75 13.99 -21.23
N VAL A 658 -18.35 15.07 -21.73
CA VAL A 658 -19.26 15.05 -22.89
C VAL A 658 -19.18 16.40 -23.61
N HIS A 659 -18.60 16.43 -24.82
CA HIS A 659 -18.89 17.48 -25.79
C HIS A 659 -20.31 17.27 -26.39
N GLN A 660 -21.26 18.13 -26.05
CA GLN A 660 -22.50 18.30 -26.83
C GLN A 660 -22.61 19.74 -27.34
N THR A 661 -22.26 19.95 -28.62
CA THR A 661 -22.70 21.13 -29.36
C THR A 661 -24.11 20.86 -29.91
N GLY A 662 -25.13 21.36 -29.21
CA GLY A 662 -26.53 21.23 -29.61
C GLY A 662 -27.26 22.57 -29.65
N HIS A 663 -27.52 23.08 -30.85
CA HIS A 663 -28.42 24.23 -31.05
C HIS A 663 -29.84 23.89 -30.58
N PHE A 664 -30.33 24.57 -29.53
CA PHE A 664 -31.74 24.49 -29.12
C PHE A 664 -32.38 25.87 -29.01
N SER A 665 -33.32 26.15 -29.91
CA SER A 665 -34.33 27.20 -29.73
C SER A 665 -35.61 26.56 -29.16
N GLY A 666 -35.91 26.78 -27.88
CA GLY A 666 -37.20 26.35 -27.32
C GLY A 666 -37.19 26.17 -25.81
N SER A 667 -38.25 26.64 -25.15
CA SER A 667 -38.50 26.61 -23.71
C SER A 667 -38.40 25.20 -23.10
N TYR A 668 -37.57 25.02 -22.07
CA TYR A 668 -37.39 23.79 -21.30
C TYR A 668 -38.63 23.45 -20.44
N PRO A 669 -39.26 22.26 -20.59
CA PRO A 669 -39.93 21.59 -19.49
C PRO A 669 -39.04 20.45 -18.97
N ARG A 670 -38.86 20.36 -17.64
CA ARG A 670 -38.10 19.28 -16.97
C ARG A 670 -38.68 17.90 -17.34
N ARG A 671 -38.09 17.17 -18.29
CA ARG A 671 -38.35 15.73 -18.54
C ARG A 671 -37.08 15.00 -19.00
N ARG A 672 -36.95 13.75 -18.54
CA ARG A 672 -35.88 12.78 -18.84
C ARG A 672 -35.76 12.51 -20.34
N HIS A 673 -34.55 12.58 -20.88
CA HIS A 673 -34.20 12.02 -22.19
C HIS A 673 -33.10 10.96 -22.04
N ALA A 674 -33.37 9.76 -22.53
CA ALA A 674 -32.44 8.63 -22.62
C ALA A 674 -32.05 8.45 -24.09
N CYS A 675 -30.75 8.39 -24.39
CA CYS A 675 -30.26 8.09 -25.73
C CYS A 675 -30.14 6.56 -25.90
N ARG A 676 -30.99 5.97 -26.74
CA ARG A 676 -30.93 4.58 -27.18
C ARG A 676 -30.63 4.55 -28.68
N THR A 677 -29.38 4.29 -29.06
CA THR A 677 -28.98 3.59 -30.29
C THR A 677 -27.46 3.40 -30.29
N ALA A 678 -27.00 2.17 -30.09
CA ALA A 678 -25.60 1.79 -30.23
C ALA A 678 -25.33 1.35 -31.68
N ALA A 679 -24.47 2.07 -32.39
CA ALA A 679 -23.76 1.57 -33.56
C ALA A 679 -22.30 1.33 -33.17
N ARG A 680 -21.82 0.10 -33.35
CA ARG A 680 -20.44 -0.33 -33.05
C ARG A 680 -19.47 0.16 -34.12
N VAL A 681 -18.40 0.83 -33.68
CA VAL A 681 -17.08 0.85 -34.33
C VAL A 681 -16.04 0.61 -33.21
N PRO A 682 -15.08 -0.32 -33.36
CA PRO A 682 -14.16 -0.67 -32.29
C PRO A 682 -12.95 0.28 -32.26
N LEU A 683 -12.67 0.85 -31.10
CA LEU A 683 -11.36 1.44 -30.76
C LEU A 683 -10.75 0.64 -29.60
N SER A 684 -9.45 0.41 -29.71
CA SER A 684 -8.60 -0.47 -28.88
C SER A 684 -8.57 -0.09 -27.39
N PRO A 685 -8.56 -1.05 -26.44
CA PRO A 685 -8.45 -0.75 -25.02
C PRO A 685 -6.97 -0.68 -24.61
N ALA A 686 -6.34 0.47 -24.83
CA ALA A 686 -5.06 0.82 -24.22
C ALA A 686 -5.14 2.29 -23.81
N LEU A 687 -5.80 2.56 -22.69
CA LEU A 687 -5.70 3.81 -21.97
C LEU A 687 -6.07 3.54 -20.51
N TRP A 688 -5.07 3.33 -19.66
CA TRP A 688 -5.25 3.37 -18.20
C TRP A 688 -4.25 4.36 -17.63
N ILE A 689 -4.80 5.44 -17.07
CA ILE A 689 -4.11 6.50 -16.36
C ILE A 689 -3.77 5.95 -14.97
N CYS A 690 -2.49 5.63 -14.73
CA CYS A 690 -2.00 5.19 -13.43
C CYS A 690 -1.58 6.38 -12.57
N ALA A 691 -2.29 6.63 -11.46
CA ALA A 691 -1.74 7.22 -10.24
C ALA A 691 -2.70 7.03 -9.04
N CYS A 692 -2.19 6.43 -7.96
CA CYS A 692 -2.23 6.91 -6.57
C CYS A 692 -2.62 5.88 -5.47
N SER A 693 -1.71 5.80 -4.49
CA SER A 693 -1.95 5.74 -3.03
C SER A 693 -2.73 4.56 -2.43
N GLN A 694 -2.10 3.90 -1.45
CA GLN A 694 -2.65 2.83 -0.60
C GLN A 694 -3.89 3.21 0.26
N THR A 695 -4.63 4.29 0.01
CA THR A 695 -5.87 4.61 0.75
C THR A 695 -6.98 5.33 -0.05
N ALA A 696 -7.08 5.13 -1.37
CA ALA A 696 -8.23 5.60 -2.16
C ALA A 696 -9.12 4.42 -2.59
N THR A 697 -10.41 4.45 -2.24
CA THR A 697 -11.41 3.48 -2.73
C THR A 697 -12.14 4.10 -3.92
N ILE A 698 -11.98 3.55 -5.12
CA ILE A 698 -12.75 3.98 -6.30
C ILE A 698 -14.17 3.40 -6.19
N GLY A 699 -15.18 4.27 -6.10
CA GLY A 699 -16.58 3.91 -6.23
C GLY A 699 -17.01 3.78 -7.70
N ARG A 700 -17.66 2.66 -8.04
CA ARG A 700 -18.36 2.28 -9.30
C ARG A 700 -18.31 3.28 -10.49
N ALA A 701 -17.74 2.82 -11.59
CA ALA A 701 -18.07 3.31 -12.93
C ALA A 701 -19.43 2.72 -13.38
N ASP A 702 -20.39 3.59 -13.76
CA ASP A 702 -21.65 3.17 -14.38
C ASP A 702 -21.51 3.25 -15.91
N GLN A 703 -21.39 2.09 -16.55
CA GLN A 703 -21.16 1.96 -17.99
C GLN A 703 -22.34 2.40 -18.85
N ASP A 704 -23.53 2.65 -18.26
CA ASP A 704 -24.71 3.08 -19.02
C ASP A 704 -24.80 4.61 -19.22
N ALA A 705 -23.92 5.42 -18.60
CA ALA A 705 -24.04 6.89 -18.58
C ALA A 705 -22.78 7.67 -19.01
N GLY A 706 -21.65 7.03 -19.31
CA GLY A 706 -20.42 7.73 -19.70
C GLY A 706 -19.80 8.62 -18.61
N ARG A 707 -20.01 8.30 -17.32
CA ARG A 707 -19.52 9.10 -16.18
C ARG A 707 -18.45 8.35 -15.38
N LEU A 708 -17.41 9.05 -14.94
CA LEU A 708 -16.27 8.50 -14.20
C LEU A 708 -16.17 9.14 -12.81
N TYR A 709 -16.31 8.34 -11.75
CA TYR A 709 -16.20 8.81 -10.37
C TYR A 709 -14.86 8.39 -9.78
N ALA A 710 -14.11 9.34 -9.23
CA ALA A 710 -12.87 9.10 -8.51
C ALA A 710 -12.98 9.70 -7.10
N GLN A 711 -12.44 9.00 -6.09
CA GLN A 711 -12.38 9.50 -4.72
C GLN A 711 -10.99 9.18 -4.16
N GLY A 712 -10.13 10.19 -4.04
CA GLY A 712 -8.73 10.08 -3.62
C GLY A 712 -8.00 11.42 -3.74
N PRO A 713 -6.95 11.70 -2.93
CA PRO A 713 -6.19 12.94 -3.04
C PRO A 713 -5.32 12.88 -4.29
N VAL A 714 -5.43 13.88 -5.16
CA VAL A 714 -4.68 13.97 -6.43
C VAL A 714 -3.68 15.11 -6.31
N LEU A 715 -2.39 14.79 -6.42
CA LEU A 715 -1.32 15.77 -6.58
C LEU A 715 -0.77 15.63 -8.01
N ALA A 716 -1.19 16.55 -8.87
CA ALA A 716 -0.69 16.87 -10.21
C ALA A 716 -0.71 15.77 -11.29
N VAL A 717 -1.31 16.11 -12.45
CA VAL A 717 -1.14 15.39 -13.72
C VAL A 717 0.31 15.57 -14.19
N SER A 718 1.01 14.47 -14.48
CA SER A 718 2.40 14.49 -14.95
C SER A 718 2.53 15.14 -16.34
N GLY A 719 3.73 15.64 -16.67
CA GLY A 719 4.02 16.16 -18.02
C GLY A 719 3.79 15.11 -19.12
N GLU A 720 4.09 13.84 -18.81
CA GLU A 720 3.86 12.71 -19.72
C GLU A 720 2.37 12.37 -19.87
N GLN A 721 1.58 12.49 -18.80
CA GLN A 721 0.12 12.37 -18.85
C GLN A 721 -0.49 13.52 -19.66
N ARG A 722 0.06 14.73 -19.56
CA ARG A 722 -0.37 15.91 -20.34
C ARG A 722 -0.03 15.77 -21.83
N ASP A 723 1.17 15.28 -22.15
CA ASP A 723 1.61 15.06 -23.54
C ASP A 723 0.81 13.92 -24.19
N GLN A 724 0.47 12.85 -23.45
CA GLN A 724 -0.40 11.76 -23.93
C GLN A 724 -1.86 12.18 -24.09
N ILE A 725 -2.39 13.02 -23.20
CA ILE A 725 -3.72 13.62 -23.34
C ILE A 725 -3.76 14.53 -24.58
N THR A 726 -2.74 15.37 -24.78
CA THR A 726 -2.62 16.27 -25.94
C THR A 726 -2.44 15.50 -27.26
N GLU A 727 -1.64 14.42 -27.27
CA GLU A 727 -1.47 13.56 -28.45
C GLU A 727 -2.76 12.78 -28.81
N THR A 728 -3.58 12.48 -27.80
CA THR A 728 -4.91 11.84 -28.00
C THR A 728 -5.92 12.85 -28.58
N ILE A 729 -5.90 14.10 -28.10
CA ILE A 729 -6.71 15.22 -28.61
C ILE A 729 -6.35 15.56 -30.07
N GLU A 730 -5.06 15.57 -30.45
CA GLU A 730 -4.63 15.84 -31.82
C GLU A 730 -4.94 14.69 -32.81
N LYS A 731 -4.98 13.44 -32.34
CA LYS A 731 -5.32 12.26 -33.17
C LYS A 731 -6.79 12.20 -33.56
N ASP A 732 -7.70 12.68 -32.72
CA ASP A 732 -9.16 12.63 -32.95
C ASP A 732 -9.70 13.80 -33.81
N ASN A 733 -8.86 14.79 -34.16
CA ASN A 733 -9.18 15.85 -35.11
C ASN A 733 -9.39 15.39 -36.58
N LYS A 734 -9.50 14.08 -36.83
CA LYS A 734 -9.79 13.51 -38.17
C LYS A 734 -11.18 12.90 -38.35
N LEU A 735 -12.11 13.10 -37.43
CA LEU A 735 -13.54 12.85 -37.69
C LEU A 735 -14.28 14.15 -38.01
N LEU A 736 -13.98 14.71 -39.19
CA LEU A 736 -14.96 15.49 -39.94
C LEU A 736 -16.17 14.59 -40.21
N CYS A 737 -17.28 14.82 -39.51
CA CYS A 737 -18.57 14.24 -39.86
C CYS A 737 -18.92 14.67 -41.29
N SER A 738 -18.95 13.71 -42.22
CA SER A 738 -19.40 13.96 -43.59
C SER A 738 -20.85 14.37 -43.62
N GLY A 739 -21.14 15.40 -44.41
CA GLY A 739 -22.44 16.03 -44.56
C GLY A 739 -23.58 15.09 -44.95
N GLU A 740 -24.76 15.52 -44.53
CA GLU A 740 -26.12 15.13 -44.91
C GLU A 740 -26.31 13.85 -45.74
N GLN A 741 -26.99 12.88 -45.13
CA GLN A 741 -27.93 12.05 -45.86
C GLN A 741 -29.26 11.97 -45.11
N GLU A 742 -30.20 12.78 -45.58
CA GLU A 742 -31.61 12.72 -45.24
C GLU A 742 -32.15 11.32 -45.62
N ARG A 743 -32.44 10.50 -44.61
CA ARG A 743 -33.31 9.33 -44.75
C ARG A 743 -34.36 9.37 -43.66
N GLN A 744 -35.57 9.78 -44.05
CA GLN A 744 -36.79 9.66 -43.27
C GLN A 744 -36.90 8.25 -42.66
N VAL A 745 -36.96 8.17 -41.33
CA VAL A 745 -37.36 6.94 -40.62
C VAL A 745 -38.60 7.27 -39.80
N HIS A 746 -39.71 6.61 -40.14
CA HIS A 746 -40.94 6.60 -39.33
C HIS A 746 -40.64 6.16 -37.89
N GLY A 747 -41.15 6.91 -36.93
CA GLY A 747 -40.85 6.76 -35.51
C GLY A 747 -41.31 5.43 -34.90
N ALA A 748 -40.42 4.80 -34.13
CA ALA A 748 -40.72 3.69 -33.24
C ALA A 748 -40.90 4.21 -31.80
N GLY A 749 -41.97 4.97 -31.57
CA GLY A 749 -42.45 5.30 -30.22
C GLY A 749 -43.61 4.38 -29.83
N SER A 750 -43.37 3.08 -29.59
CA SER A 750 -44.46 2.17 -29.19
C SER A 750 -43.99 0.87 -28.55
N SER A 751 -43.37 0.92 -27.36
CA SER A 751 -43.26 -0.29 -26.52
C SER A 751 -43.81 -0.11 -25.11
N VAL A 752 -43.69 1.08 -24.51
CA VAL A 752 -44.16 1.30 -23.13
C VAL A 752 -45.69 1.45 -23.06
N ALA A 753 -46.30 2.17 -24.01
CA ALA A 753 -47.77 2.28 -24.07
C ALA A 753 -48.44 0.93 -24.37
N LEU A 754 -47.80 0.08 -25.17
CA LEU A 754 -48.29 -1.27 -25.49
C LEU A 754 -48.19 -2.21 -24.29
N GLN A 755 -47.11 -2.12 -23.50
CA GLN A 755 -46.93 -2.90 -22.27
C GLN A 755 -47.90 -2.48 -21.17
N VAL A 756 -48.10 -1.17 -20.96
CA VAL A 756 -49.11 -0.66 -20.01
C VAL A 756 -50.52 -1.03 -20.48
N GLY A 757 -50.79 -0.94 -21.78
CA GLY A 757 -52.06 -1.37 -22.37
C GLY A 757 -52.33 -2.88 -22.17
N LEU A 758 -51.31 -3.73 -22.31
CA LEU A 758 -51.44 -5.18 -22.09
C LEU A 758 -51.71 -5.53 -20.62
N VAL A 759 -51.07 -4.84 -19.67
CA VAL A 759 -51.32 -5.04 -18.24
C VAL A 759 -52.73 -4.59 -17.85
N LEU A 760 -53.17 -3.44 -18.35
CA LEU A 760 -54.53 -2.95 -18.12
C LEU A 760 -55.57 -3.87 -18.77
N ALA A 761 -55.32 -4.38 -19.98
CA ALA A 761 -56.18 -5.34 -20.65
C ALA A 761 -56.26 -6.67 -19.87
N ALA A 762 -55.14 -7.16 -19.33
CA ALA A 762 -55.11 -8.35 -18.50
C ALA A 762 -55.90 -8.18 -17.19
N LEU A 763 -55.77 -7.02 -16.52
CA LEU A 763 -56.57 -6.70 -15.34
C LEU A 763 -58.06 -6.59 -15.65
N LEU A 764 -58.40 -6.02 -16.81
CA LEU A 764 -59.79 -5.89 -17.25
C LEU A 764 -60.40 -7.26 -17.63
N LEU A 765 -59.61 -8.16 -18.21
CA LEU A 765 -60.00 -9.55 -18.46
C LEU A 765 -60.16 -10.34 -17.16
N PHE A 766 -59.31 -10.13 -16.16
CA PHE A 766 -59.49 -10.73 -14.83
C PHE A 766 -60.74 -10.21 -14.13
N ALA A 767 -61.02 -8.91 -14.21
CA ALA A 767 -62.24 -8.31 -13.66
C ALA A 767 -63.49 -8.82 -14.38
N LEU A 768 -63.47 -8.95 -15.71
CA LEU A 768 -64.55 -9.55 -16.50
C LEU A 768 -64.71 -11.04 -16.19
N GLY A 769 -63.62 -11.77 -15.98
CA GLY A 769 -63.63 -13.17 -15.56
C GLY A 769 -64.25 -13.35 -14.18
N ALA A 770 -63.91 -12.49 -13.22
CA ALA A 770 -64.51 -12.47 -11.90
C ALA A 770 -66.00 -12.10 -11.97
N ALA A 771 -66.38 -11.11 -12.79
CA ALA A 771 -67.77 -10.73 -13.00
C ALA A 771 -68.58 -11.85 -13.68
N LEU A 772 -68.00 -12.54 -14.67
CA LEU A 772 -68.60 -13.69 -15.33
C LEU A 772 -68.73 -14.87 -14.37
N PHE A 773 -67.73 -15.09 -13.51
CA PHE A 773 -67.78 -16.10 -12.46
C PHE A 773 -68.89 -15.79 -11.46
N VAL A 774 -69.03 -14.55 -10.99
CA VAL A 774 -70.13 -14.12 -10.11
C VAL A 774 -71.50 -14.25 -10.82
N TYR A 775 -71.57 -13.89 -12.09
CA TYR A 775 -72.78 -14.03 -12.90
C TYR A 775 -73.18 -15.49 -13.09
N LEU A 776 -72.23 -16.37 -13.41
CA LEU A 776 -72.46 -17.81 -13.55
C LEU A 776 -72.73 -18.49 -12.20
N TYR A 777 -72.10 -18.02 -11.13
CA TYR A 777 -72.36 -18.46 -9.75
C TYR A 777 -73.79 -18.10 -9.33
N LYS A 778 -74.27 -16.89 -9.67
CA LYS A 778 -75.68 -16.49 -9.48
C LYS A 778 -76.65 -17.23 -10.41
N LYS A 779 -76.22 -17.60 -11.63
CA LYS A 779 -77.07 -18.29 -12.62
C LYS A 779 -77.17 -19.80 -12.42
N ARG A 780 -76.22 -20.42 -11.71
CA ARG A 780 -76.19 -21.87 -11.41
C ARG A 780 -77.00 -22.30 -10.18
N ARG A 781 -77.66 -21.38 -9.47
CA ARG A 781 -78.62 -21.75 -8.43
C ARG A 781 -79.97 -21.06 -8.66
N PRO A 782 -81.00 -21.81 -9.10
CA PRO A 782 -82.38 -21.48 -8.77
C PRO A 782 -82.60 -21.62 -7.26
N ALA A 783 -83.61 -20.91 -6.79
CA ALA A 783 -84.09 -20.73 -5.42
C ALA A 783 -83.90 -21.89 -4.42
N ASP A 784 -83.66 -21.50 -3.16
CA ASP A 784 -84.16 -22.03 -1.88
C ASP A 784 -83.09 -21.67 -0.82
N TYR A 785 -83.32 -20.83 0.19
CA TYR A 785 -84.40 -20.85 1.16
C TYR A 785 -84.74 -19.43 1.65
N LEU A 786 -86.03 -19.11 1.63
CA LEU A 786 -86.65 -18.24 2.62
C LEU A 786 -87.10 -19.14 3.79
N SER A 787 -87.26 -18.52 4.96
CA SER A 787 -87.87 -19.03 6.21
C SER A 787 -87.01 -19.84 7.18
N MET A 788 -86.54 -19.18 8.24
CA MET A 788 -87.01 -19.34 9.64
C MET A 788 -86.07 -18.50 10.53
N GLN A 789 -86.49 -17.32 10.97
CA GLN A 789 -87.08 -17.04 12.28
C GLN A 789 -86.19 -17.41 13.49
N LEU A 790 -85.82 -16.34 14.22
CA LEU A 790 -85.75 -16.20 15.68
C LEU A 790 -85.04 -17.27 16.51
N SER A 791 -83.97 -16.85 17.21
CA SER A 791 -84.01 -16.75 18.67
C SER A 791 -82.79 -15.96 19.19
N GLU A 792 -83.09 -15.03 20.09
CA GLU A 792 -82.16 -14.47 21.06
C GLU A 792 -81.46 -15.59 21.85
N GLN A 793 -80.18 -15.40 22.20
CA GLN A 793 -79.74 -15.49 23.60
C GLN A 793 -78.34 -14.90 23.79
N ALA A 794 -78.22 -14.27 24.96
CA ALA A 794 -77.09 -13.50 25.46
C ALA A 794 -76.03 -14.37 26.17
N GLU A 795 -74.99 -13.67 26.65
CA GLU A 795 -73.98 -14.11 27.64
C GLU A 795 -72.85 -14.99 27.09
N THR A 796 -71.56 -14.89 27.41
CA THR A 796 -70.67 -13.98 28.18
C THR A 796 -69.22 -14.46 27.83
N PRO A 797 -68.15 -13.74 28.22
CA PRO A 797 -66.76 -14.04 27.83
C PRO A 797 -66.02 -14.96 28.83
N LEU A 798 -64.80 -15.35 28.45
CA LEU A 798 -63.57 -15.61 29.24
C LEU A 798 -62.89 -17.00 29.13
N ASP A 799 -61.57 -16.92 28.92
CA ASP A 799 -60.42 -17.77 29.29
C ASP A 799 -60.29 -19.22 28.78
N LEU A 800 -59.32 -19.47 27.88
CA LEU A 800 -57.91 -19.80 28.22
C LEU A 800 -56.99 -19.76 26.99
#